data_AF-A0A7X5VR30-F1
#
_entry.id   AF-A0A7X5VR30-F1
#
_cell.length_a   1.000
_cell.length_b   1.000
_cell.length_c   1.000
_cell.angle_alpha   90.00
_cell.angle_beta   90.00
_cell.angle_gamma   90.00
#
_symmetry.space_group_name_H-M   'P 1'
#
loop_
_entity.id
_entity.type
_entity.pdbx_description
1 polymer ?
#
loop_
_entity_poly.entity_id
_entity_poly.type
_entity_poly.pdbx_seq_one_letter_code
_entity_poly.pdbx_strand_id
1 'polypeptide(L)'
;ARLLVAALLLTGTPFVRPAAASGDGGESCWPGEPGSDPRLCPPDDPTYPRRWEFRSDIPASVDRENMHPSELELGSIGFSLDRAWQRTTGRDDVVIAVLDSGIRWHYRDLVEKIYLNAGELPLPESASTHDRNGDGIFTVEDYEGDSRVGDRNGNGTLDAQDLIRAFSDCRDDDANGYPDDIAGYDFFAGSHCGLEGADNDAADDTDFGHGTEIASTAAAETNNGVEDAGVCPACRVLPVRVGDSFVVDANQFARGVVFAVDAGATVIASALGSYNNTPAARAAVDYAYEHGVTLIASAADEFSYHHNYPSVYNHALYVNAIRNNANDTTFWGLNPCTNFGARVWATVPARSCSSGATSRLSGVAGLIHSAALDAGLGKLHAEEVYQLIRLTADDLDNSSPDWGELRYPAREGFDQLTGYGRLNAHRAVRAVHERRIPPRVDLHNPRWFAIVSPRDEPTVEIHGSIRLPRAERAGYELAYALGVEPLESDYRTVARGTVQREMVGPLGGLDFSKLPVPEGPAPRTRDERDRYSVTLRLRVIDDRGVSAEARRSFFVFHDPTWKRGFPIDLGASGEAAPSFVDLDEDGRDEIVLPTADGLLRILSWDDGELRSVTAELDALAGRPAHRETIIRGASIGKLAQDDAVSIVVASRSGKVYAFDRAGQRREGFPVSVRPDLAHPATKERRVERGVLSRPVLVDLDGKPGAEIVVSALDGHVYAWRHDGALLGGFPVRVAPAAETAAIGKIVSTPAVGDIDGDGRPEIVVGSNRLHEGLATAYAIRSDGNLHPGGPFVPGWRPFELPAIRPDLLPTMASGLQMSPVLVDVDGDLDEEVVLYAVTGNAVLLVDQPSDGPARIAARYSLAPGTDSELQGTTFLGGTGSPLVADTDGDGHQELYAPLLPFRMLTLRSKPAVPIDVPLAVGAWLLDGESVRGSVSMLRDYPRRMEDLMLYASPIAGDVDADGIAEVLIGSGGYLLHGFARQGGEPEGFPKFTGGWVFSAPDVGDLDGDGRQELIAVTREGYLFAWELLGEPDHEIAVE
;
A
#
# COMPACT_ATOMS: atom_id res chain seq x y z
N ALA A 1 23.54 -15.69 19.53
CA ALA A 1 23.11 -15.93 18.13
C ALA A 1 22.56 -17.35 17.88
N ARG A 2 23.17 -18.46 18.35
CA ARG A 2 22.65 -19.84 18.11
C ARG A 2 21.59 -20.38 19.10
N LEU A 3 20.91 -19.51 19.86
CA LEU A 3 19.92 -19.91 20.87
C LEU A 3 18.58 -19.16 20.81
N LEU A 4 18.38 -18.31 19.79
CA LEU A 4 17.11 -17.56 19.59
C LEU A 4 16.40 -17.89 18.26
N VAL A 5 17.00 -18.71 17.39
CA VAL A 5 16.50 -19.04 16.04
C VAL A 5 15.44 -20.18 16.06
N ALA A 6 15.12 -20.73 17.23
CA ALA A 6 14.17 -21.84 17.35
C ALA A 6 12.71 -21.43 17.65
N ALA A 7 12.40 -20.14 17.79
CA ALA A 7 11.06 -19.68 18.23
C ALA A 7 10.18 -19.06 17.12
N LEU A 8 10.66 -18.92 15.89
CA LEU A 8 9.89 -18.26 14.81
C LEU A 8 9.94 -18.94 13.43
N LEU A 9 10.50 -20.14 13.30
CA LEU A 9 10.61 -20.86 12.00
C LEU A 9 9.99 -22.26 11.97
N LEU A 10 9.11 -22.62 12.91
CA LEU A 10 8.39 -23.89 12.88
C LEU A 10 6.94 -23.74 13.37
N THR A 11 6.05 -23.27 12.49
CA THR A 11 4.64 -23.72 12.47
C THR A 11 4.35 -24.63 11.26
N GLY A 12 5.39 -25.09 10.55
CA GLY A 12 5.33 -26.36 9.82
C GLY A 12 5.36 -27.51 10.82
N THR A 13 4.22 -27.82 11.44
CA THR A 13 4.07 -29.07 12.18
C THR A 13 4.19 -30.22 11.19
N PRO A 14 5.13 -31.18 11.37
CA PRO A 14 5.03 -32.43 10.64
C PRO A 14 3.69 -33.06 11.03
N PHE A 15 2.89 -33.41 10.03
CA PHE A 15 1.70 -34.23 10.17
C PHE A 15 2.04 -35.50 10.95
N VAL A 16 1.81 -35.48 12.27
CA VAL A 16 1.49 -36.71 12.98
C VAL A 16 0.06 -36.98 12.60
N ARG A 17 -0.17 -37.99 11.73
CA ARG A 17 -1.50 -38.54 11.50
C ARG A 17 -2.17 -38.73 12.87
N PRO A 18 -3.24 -38.00 13.21
CA PRO A 18 -4.11 -38.46 14.26
C PRO A 18 -4.61 -39.82 13.78
N ALA A 19 -4.51 -40.84 14.63
CA ALA A 19 -5.22 -42.07 14.37
C ALA A 19 -6.67 -41.70 14.06
N ALA A 20 -7.17 -42.14 12.91
CA ALA A 20 -8.57 -42.04 12.57
C ALA A 20 -9.35 -42.57 13.78
N ALA A 21 -9.99 -41.68 14.52
CA ALA A 21 -11.06 -42.07 15.40
C ALA A 21 -12.13 -42.58 14.44
N SER A 22 -12.21 -43.90 14.30
CA SER A 22 -13.37 -44.57 13.75
C SER A 22 -14.55 -44.26 14.67
N GLY A 23 -15.18 -43.10 14.46
CA GLY A 23 -16.51 -42.76 14.92
C GLY A 23 -17.45 -42.96 13.74
N ASP A 24 -18.54 -43.69 13.97
CA ASP A 24 -19.59 -44.00 13.02
C ASP A 24 -20.00 -42.78 12.17
N GLY A 25 -20.22 -43.02 10.86
CA GLY A 25 -20.73 -42.03 9.90
C GLY A 25 -22.15 -41.57 10.23
N GLY A 26 -22.26 -40.56 11.10
CA GLY A 26 -23.40 -39.67 11.14
C GLY A 26 -23.09 -38.44 10.28
N GLU A 27 -23.90 -38.17 9.26
CA GLU A 27 -23.89 -36.89 8.55
C GLU A 27 -24.00 -35.74 9.56
N SER A 28 -23.09 -34.77 9.45
CA SER A 28 -23.18 -33.54 10.23
C SER A 28 -24.50 -32.83 9.89
N CYS A 29 -25.23 -32.38 10.90
CA CYS A 29 -26.55 -31.76 10.73
C CYS A 29 -26.47 -30.29 10.26
N TRP A 30 -25.28 -29.77 9.97
CA TRP A 30 -25.02 -28.37 9.68
C TRP A 30 -25.63 -27.93 8.32
N PRO A 31 -26.11 -26.68 8.18
CA PRO A 31 -26.27 -25.66 9.22
C PRO A 31 -27.59 -25.92 9.97
N GLY A 32 -27.53 -26.12 11.28
CA GLY A 32 -28.73 -26.44 12.06
C GLY A 32 -29.91 -25.45 11.84
N GLU A 33 -31.12 -25.87 12.20
CA GLU A 33 -32.35 -25.10 11.95
C GLU A 33 -32.32 -23.64 12.47
N PRO A 34 -32.94 -22.66 11.76
CA PRO A 34 -33.02 -21.28 12.21
C PRO A 34 -33.48 -21.13 13.66
N GLY A 35 -32.62 -20.55 14.51
CA GLY A 35 -32.92 -20.28 15.91
C GLY A 35 -32.63 -21.43 16.87
N SER A 36 -32.15 -22.59 16.38
CA SER A 36 -31.56 -23.61 17.23
C SER A 36 -30.21 -23.14 17.79
N ASP A 37 -29.72 -23.79 18.84
CA ASP A 37 -28.36 -23.55 19.34
C ASP A 37 -27.34 -24.08 18.31
N PRO A 38 -26.53 -23.23 17.65
CA PRO A 38 -25.61 -23.67 16.61
C PRO A 38 -24.50 -24.59 17.14
N ARG A 39 -24.26 -24.61 18.45
CA ARG A 39 -23.26 -25.49 19.08
C ARG A 39 -23.66 -26.95 19.10
N LEU A 40 -24.95 -27.23 18.95
CA LEU A 40 -25.46 -28.60 18.85
C LEU A 40 -25.22 -29.21 17.46
N CYS A 41 -24.86 -28.37 16.50
CA CYS A 41 -24.76 -28.73 15.10
C CYS A 41 -23.63 -27.96 14.39
N PRO A 42 -22.38 -28.06 14.89
CA PRO A 42 -21.23 -27.39 14.28
C PRO A 42 -20.86 -28.09 12.96
N PRO A 43 -20.22 -27.38 12.02
CA PRO A 43 -19.59 -28.04 10.89
C PRO A 43 -18.38 -28.88 11.35
N ASP A 44 -18.00 -29.87 10.56
CA ASP A 44 -16.98 -30.87 10.92
C ASP A 44 -15.54 -30.51 10.54
N ASP A 45 -15.31 -29.29 10.02
CA ASP A 45 -13.99 -28.82 9.59
C ASP A 45 -12.97 -28.84 10.74
N PRO A 46 -11.75 -29.38 10.55
CA PRO A 46 -10.78 -29.60 11.62
C PRO A 46 -10.38 -28.35 12.42
N THR A 47 -10.43 -27.18 11.78
CA THR A 47 -10.04 -25.90 12.41
C THR A 47 -11.23 -25.16 13.05
N TYR A 48 -12.48 -25.50 12.72
CA TYR A 48 -13.68 -24.83 13.22
C TYR A 48 -13.73 -24.70 14.76
N PRO A 49 -13.37 -25.72 15.56
CA PRO A 49 -13.38 -25.61 17.02
C PRO A 49 -12.53 -24.46 17.59
N ARG A 50 -11.57 -23.93 16.82
CA ARG A 50 -10.69 -22.81 17.21
C ARG A 50 -11.16 -21.46 16.67
N ARG A 51 -12.28 -21.41 15.94
CA ARG A 51 -12.82 -20.21 15.29
C ARG A 51 -13.72 -19.43 16.26
N TRP A 52 -13.10 -18.83 17.27
CA TRP A 52 -13.82 -17.98 18.23
C TRP A 52 -14.54 -16.81 17.52
N GLU A 53 -13.94 -16.32 16.43
CA GLU A 53 -14.45 -15.19 15.66
C GLU A 53 -15.83 -15.45 15.06
N PHE A 54 -16.21 -16.72 14.83
CA PHE A 54 -17.48 -17.09 14.19
C PHE A 54 -18.65 -17.19 15.17
N ARG A 55 -18.37 -17.16 16.47
CA ARG A 55 -19.36 -17.50 17.50
C ARG A 55 -20.40 -16.42 17.70
N SER A 56 -21.59 -16.85 18.12
CA SER A 56 -22.70 -16.02 18.58
C SER A 56 -22.93 -16.07 20.10
N ASP A 57 -22.04 -16.71 20.85
CA ASP A 57 -22.11 -16.86 22.31
C ASP A 57 -20.79 -16.55 23.01
N ILE A 58 -20.82 -16.49 24.34
CA ILE A 58 -19.64 -16.48 25.21
C ILE A 58 -19.50 -17.89 25.81
N PRO A 59 -18.51 -18.69 25.39
CA PRO A 59 -18.29 -20.04 25.91
C PRO A 59 -18.06 -20.07 27.41
N ALA A 60 -18.44 -21.17 28.06
CA ALA A 60 -18.15 -21.37 29.49
C ALA A 60 -16.64 -21.52 29.79
N SER A 61 -15.81 -21.73 28.76
CA SER A 61 -14.34 -21.78 28.89
C SER A 61 -13.69 -20.39 29.00
N VAL A 62 -14.42 -19.33 28.66
CA VAL A 62 -13.94 -17.95 28.78
C VAL A 62 -14.10 -17.48 30.22
N ASP A 63 -13.13 -16.72 30.72
CA ASP A 63 -13.14 -16.18 32.09
C ASP A 63 -14.08 -14.98 32.20
N ARG A 64 -15.37 -15.28 32.38
CA ARG A 64 -16.43 -14.27 32.48
C ARG A 64 -16.32 -13.40 33.74
N GLU A 65 -15.60 -13.84 34.76
CA GLU A 65 -15.42 -13.06 36.00
C GLU A 65 -14.48 -11.87 35.77
N ASN A 66 -13.51 -12.03 34.86
CA ASN A 66 -12.52 -11.00 34.52
C ASN A 66 -12.82 -10.27 33.19
N MET A 67 -13.91 -10.61 32.51
CA MET A 67 -14.40 -9.85 31.35
C MET A 67 -15.07 -8.54 31.79
N HIS A 68 -14.91 -7.49 31.01
CA HIS A 68 -15.60 -6.23 31.25
C HIS A 68 -17.13 -6.37 31.07
N PRO A 69 -17.97 -5.76 31.93
CA PRO A 69 -19.44 -5.89 31.84
C PRO A 69 -20.03 -5.53 30.47
N SER A 70 -19.51 -4.51 29.79
CA SER A 70 -20.00 -4.15 28.45
C SER A 70 -19.77 -5.24 27.39
N GLU A 71 -18.70 -6.05 27.52
CA GLU A 71 -18.51 -7.23 26.66
C GLU A 71 -19.52 -8.33 26.96
N LEU A 72 -19.83 -8.54 28.24
CA LEU A 72 -20.81 -9.52 28.68
C LEU A 72 -22.23 -9.17 28.18
N GLU A 73 -22.55 -7.88 28.11
CA GLU A 73 -23.84 -7.36 27.61
C GLU A 73 -24.06 -7.62 26.13
N LEU A 74 -23.01 -7.57 25.29
CA LEU A 74 -23.12 -7.96 23.87
C LEU A 74 -23.49 -9.45 23.70
N GLY A 75 -23.12 -10.29 24.67
CA GLY A 75 -23.50 -11.70 24.71
C GLY A 75 -22.81 -12.61 23.69
N SER A 76 -21.85 -12.09 22.92
CA SER A 76 -21.07 -12.86 21.94
C SER A 76 -19.63 -12.35 21.84
N ILE A 77 -18.67 -13.26 21.70
CA ILE A 77 -17.26 -12.93 21.47
C ILE A 77 -16.94 -12.70 19.98
N GLY A 78 -17.74 -13.23 19.06
CA GLY A 78 -17.48 -13.19 17.62
C GLY A 78 -18.52 -12.37 16.84
N PHE A 79 -18.44 -12.43 15.51
CA PHE A 79 -19.37 -11.73 14.60
C PHE A 79 -20.63 -12.55 14.25
N SER A 80 -20.92 -13.61 15.03
CA SER A 80 -22.17 -14.39 14.93
C SER A 80 -22.43 -15.03 13.56
N LEU A 81 -21.39 -15.59 12.93
CA LEU A 81 -21.48 -16.28 11.64
C LEU A 81 -22.24 -17.60 11.75
N ASP A 82 -22.01 -18.33 12.83
CA ASP A 82 -22.68 -19.60 13.15
C ASP A 82 -24.21 -19.52 13.06
N ARG A 83 -24.81 -18.38 13.42
CA ARG A 83 -26.24 -18.08 13.28
C ARG A 83 -26.64 -17.48 11.93
N ALA A 84 -25.71 -16.92 11.18
CA ALA A 84 -25.98 -16.45 9.83
C ALA A 84 -26.18 -17.65 8.89
N TRP A 85 -25.35 -18.69 9.02
CA TRP A 85 -25.45 -19.94 8.24
C TRP A 85 -26.78 -20.66 8.37
N GLN A 86 -27.43 -20.58 9.54
CA GLN A 86 -28.78 -21.14 9.73
C GLN A 86 -29.83 -20.50 8.81
N ARG A 87 -29.55 -19.33 8.21
CA ARG A 87 -30.45 -18.65 7.27
C ARG A 87 -30.02 -18.76 5.82
N THR A 88 -28.72 -18.68 5.55
CA THR A 88 -28.14 -18.88 4.22
C THR A 88 -26.66 -19.21 4.37
N THR A 89 -26.17 -20.12 3.55
CA THR A 89 -24.75 -20.49 3.43
C THR A 89 -24.10 -19.90 2.18
N GLY A 90 -24.86 -19.11 1.42
CA GLY A 90 -24.43 -18.56 0.13
C GLY A 90 -25.27 -19.08 -1.04
N ARG A 91 -24.88 -18.68 -2.24
CA ARG A 91 -25.39 -19.16 -3.52
C ARG A 91 -24.25 -19.23 -4.53
N ASP A 92 -24.32 -20.18 -5.45
CA ASP A 92 -23.31 -20.38 -6.50
C ASP A 92 -23.29 -19.25 -7.54
N ASP A 93 -24.40 -18.52 -7.71
CA ASP A 93 -24.49 -17.33 -8.56
C ASP A 93 -23.97 -16.04 -7.90
N VAL A 94 -23.42 -16.14 -6.68
CA VAL A 94 -22.73 -15.06 -5.97
C VAL A 94 -21.22 -15.28 -6.05
N VAL A 95 -20.56 -14.46 -6.86
CA VAL A 95 -19.11 -14.53 -7.13
C VAL A 95 -18.37 -13.49 -6.29
N ILE A 96 -17.35 -13.93 -5.55
CA ILE A 96 -16.41 -13.10 -4.80
C ILE A 96 -15.09 -13.07 -5.59
N ALA A 97 -14.79 -11.93 -6.21
CA ALA A 97 -13.50 -11.70 -6.84
C ALA A 97 -12.43 -11.41 -5.79
N VAL A 98 -11.30 -12.11 -5.88
CA VAL A 98 -10.15 -11.96 -4.99
C VAL A 98 -9.02 -11.33 -5.79
N LEU A 99 -8.83 -10.02 -5.60
CA LEU A 99 -7.73 -9.27 -6.22
C LEU A 99 -6.51 -9.40 -5.32
N ASP A 100 -5.53 -10.20 -5.74
CA ASP A 100 -4.38 -10.54 -4.89
C ASP A 100 -3.15 -11.05 -5.67
N SER A 101 -2.26 -11.77 -4.99
CA SER A 101 -1.01 -12.36 -5.51
C SER A 101 -1.20 -13.60 -6.40
N GLY A 102 -2.46 -13.99 -6.66
CA GLY A 102 -2.81 -15.22 -7.37
C GLY A 102 -3.32 -16.34 -6.45
N ILE A 103 -3.50 -17.52 -7.02
CA ILE A 103 -4.13 -18.69 -6.39
C ILE A 103 -3.25 -19.94 -6.51
N ARG A 104 -3.23 -20.76 -5.45
CA ARG A 104 -2.72 -22.12 -5.50
C ARG A 104 -3.85 -23.05 -5.93
N TRP A 105 -3.89 -23.39 -7.22
CA TRP A 105 -4.99 -24.14 -7.83
C TRP A 105 -5.34 -25.48 -7.17
N HIS A 106 -4.36 -26.18 -6.61
CA HIS A 106 -4.54 -27.47 -5.91
C HIS A 106 -4.89 -27.32 -4.41
N TYR A 107 -5.27 -26.14 -3.96
CA TYR A 107 -5.72 -25.93 -2.59
C TYR A 107 -7.09 -26.60 -2.39
N ARG A 108 -7.12 -27.66 -1.58
CA ARG A 108 -8.21 -28.66 -1.55
C ARG A 108 -9.60 -28.07 -1.34
N ASP A 109 -9.76 -27.13 -0.42
CA ASP A 109 -11.07 -26.52 -0.11
C ASP A 109 -11.55 -25.48 -1.12
N LEU A 110 -10.75 -25.21 -2.17
CA LEU A 110 -11.05 -24.20 -3.18
C LEU A 110 -11.23 -24.77 -4.59
N VAL A 111 -10.78 -25.99 -4.87
CA VAL A 111 -10.84 -26.60 -6.23
C VAL A 111 -12.25 -26.50 -6.81
N GLU A 112 -13.25 -26.90 -6.04
CA GLU A 112 -14.65 -26.88 -6.44
C GLU A 112 -15.35 -25.54 -6.16
N LYS A 113 -14.61 -24.47 -5.83
CA LYS A 113 -15.17 -23.12 -5.56
C LYS A 113 -14.81 -22.10 -6.62
N ILE A 114 -13.85 -22.41 -7.49
CA ILE A 114 -13.44 -21.52 -8.56
C ILE A 114 -14.61 -21.28 -9.52
N TYR A 115 -14.86 -20.01 -9.84
CA TYR A 115 -15.77 -19.61 -10.90
C TYR A 115 -15.16 -19.99 -12.26
N LEU A 116 -15.97 -20.63 -13.12
CA LEU A 116 -15.59 -20.95 -14.49
C LEU A 116 -16.41 -20.12 -15.48
N ASN A 117 -15.74 -19.45 -16.40
CA ASN A 117 -16.37 -18.74 -17.50
C ASN A 117 -16.83 -19.75 -18.57
N ALA A 118 -18.14 -20.03 -18.58
CA ALA A 118 -18.75 -20.91 -19.58
C ALA A 118 -18.66 -20.35 -21.02
N GLY A 119 -18.43 -19.04 -21.19
CA GLY A 119 -18.26 -18.38 -22.47
C GLY A 119 -16.95 -18.74 -23.18
N GLU A 120 -15.89 -18.99 -22.41
CA GLU A 120 -14.55 -19.37 -22.91
C GLU A 120 -14.32 -20.89 -22.93
N LEU A 121 -15.27 -21.67 -22.41
CA LEU A 121 -15.11 -23.11 -22.24
C LEU A 121 -16.01 -23.91 -23.19
N PRO A 122 -15.47 -24.91 -23.91
CA PRO A 122 -16.32 -25.82 -24.68
C PRO A 122 -17.09 -26.74 -23.73
N LEU A 123 -18.30 -27.17 -24.12
CA LEU A 123 -19.04 -28.18 -23.37
C LEU A 123 -18.16 -29.42 -23.07
N PRO A 124 -18.28 -30.05 -21.88
CA PRO A 124 -17.65 -31.34 -21.59
C PRO A 124 -18.02 -32.39 -22.64
N GLU A 125 -17.11 -33.33 -22.93
CA GLU A 125 -17.33 -34.36 -23.95
C GLU A 125 -18.61 -35.16 -23.67
N SER A 126 -19.47 -35.28 -24.68
CA SER A 126 -20.76 -35.97 -24.60
C SER A 126 -21.79 -35.32 -23.67
N ALA A 127 -21.60 -34.06 -23.24
CA ALA A 127 -22.57 -33.29 -22.47
C ALA A 127 -23.43 -32.38 -23.38
N SER A 128 -24.64 -32.04 -22.90
CA SER A 128 -25.53 -31.05 -23.54
C SER A 128 -25.53 -29.70 -22.82
N THR A 129 -24.91 -29.63 -21.65
CA THR A 129 -24.79 -28.49 -20.73
C THR A 129 -23.40 -28.52 -20.10
N HIS A 130 -22.93 -27.40 -19.56
CA HIS A 130 -21.66 -27.33 -18.84
C HIS A 130 -21.71 -28.08 -17.50
N ASP A 131 -22.84 -28.01 -16.79
CA ASP A 131 -23.19 -28.93 -15.69
C ASP A 131 -23.48 -30.32 -16.29
N ARG A 132 -22.50 -31.21 -16.21
CA ARG A 132 -22.54 -32.57 -16.75
C ARG A 132 -23.00 -33.57 -15.70
N ASN A 133 -22.64 -33.37 -14.45
CA ASN A 133 -22.98 -34.29 -13.35
C ASN A 133 -24.46 -34.11 -12.89
N GLY A 134 -25.10 -33.01 -13.26
CA GLY A 134 -26.50 -32.68 -12.99
C GLY A 134 -26.78 -32.21 -11.56
N ASP A 135 -25.76 -31.73 -10.84
CA ASP A 135 -25.88 -31.25 -9.46
C ASP A 135 -26.38 -29.78 -9.38
N GLY A 136 -26.50 -29.11 -10.53
CA GLY A 136 -26.98 -27.74 -10.65
C GLY A 136 -25.86 -26.70 -10.57
N ILE A 137 -24.60 -27.13 -10.52
CA ILE A 137 -23.42 -26.28 -10.39
C ILE A 137 -22.50 -26.54 -11.59
N PHE A 138 -21.78 -25.51 -12.04
CA PHE A 138 -20.70 -25.70 -13.01
C PHE A 138 -19.33 -25.62 -12.32
N THR A 139 -18.60 -26.74 -12.24
CA THR A 139 -17.24 -26.82 -11.67
C THR A 139 -16.26 -27.60 -12.55
N VAL A 140 -15.04 -27.77 -12.04
CA VAL A 140 -14.00 -28.58 -12.69
C VAL A 140 -14.38 -30.06 -12.74
N GLU A 141 -15.14 -30.55 -11.75
CA GLU A 141 -15.64 -31.93 -11.70
C GLU A 141 -16.48 -32.31 -12.94
N ASP A 142 -17.14 -31.34 -13.59
CA ASP A 142 -17.90 -31.57 -14.82
C ASP A 142 -17.05 -32.05 -16.00
N TYR A 143 -15.74 -31.76 -15.98
CA TYR A 143 -14.78 -32.24 -16.96
C TYR A 143 -14.13 -33.58 -16.58
N GLU A 144 -14.53 -34.21 -15.47
CA GLU A 144 -13.96 -35.50 -15.08
C GLU A 144 -14.20 -36.57 -16.17
N GLY A 145 -13.11 -37.20 -16.63
CA GLY A 145 -13.16 -38.18 -17.71
C GLY A 145 -13.36 -37.60 -19.12
N ASP A 146 -13.35 -36.27 -19.30
CA ASP A 146 -13.20 -35.64 -20.62
C ASP A 146 -11.80 -35.93 -21.16
N SER A 147 -11.69 -36.51 -22.36
CA SER A 147 -10.39 -36.94 -22.89
C SER A 147 -9.46 -35.79 -23.28
N ARG A 148 -10.02 -34.58 -23.42
CA ARG A 148 -9.26 -33.35 -23.66
C ARG A 148 -8.73 -32.77 -22.37
N VAL A 149 -9.14 -33.22 -21.20
CA VAL A 149 -8.77 -32.68 -19.89
C VAL A 149 -8.05 -33.76 -19.06
N GLY A 150 -7.15 -33.34 -18.17
CA GLY A 150 -6.41 -34.19 -17.24
C GLY A 150 -5.44 -33.34 -16.43
N ASP A 151 -4.79 -33.93 -15.42
CA ASP A 151 -3.75 -33.27 -14.62
C ASP A 151 -2.54 -32.89 -15.51
N ARG A 152 -2.62 -31.71 -16.12
CA ARG A 152 -1.67 -31.16 -17.09
C ARG A 152 -0.54 -30.42 -16.41
N ASN A 153 -0.79 -29.88 -15.23
CA ASN A 153 0.24 -29.19 -14.44
C ASN A 153 1.06 -30.18 -13.57
N GLY A 154 0.63 -31.44 -13.46
CA GLY A 154 1.33 -32.54 -12.79
C GLY A 154 1.25 -32.47 -11.26
N ASN A 155 0.23 -31.83 -10.71
CA ASN A 155 0.10 -31.58 -9.28
C ASN A 155 -0.72 -32.66 -8.54
N GLY A 156 -1.29 -33.62 -9.27
CA GLY A 156 -2.07 -34.74 -8.75
C GLY A 156 -3.56 -34.46 -8.54
N THR A 157 -4.05 -33.28 -8.91
CA THR A 157 -5.45 -32.83 -8.78
C THR A 157 -5.93 -32.32 -10.12
N LEU A 158 -7.14 -32.69 -10.53
CA LEU A 158 -7.79 -32.02 -11.65
C LEU A 158 -8.32 -30.68 -11.14
N ASP A 159 -7.77 -29.56 -11.61
CA ASP A 159 -8.13 -28.23 -11.15
C ASP A 159 -8.36 -27.24 -12.32
N ALA A 160 -8.74 -26.00 -12.00
CA ALA A 160 -9.04 -24.99 -13.02
C ALA A 160 -7.83 -24.61 -13.88
N GLN A 161 -6.59 -24.77 -13.38
CA GLN A 161 -5.39 -24.56 -14.19
C GLN A 161 -5.29 -25.58 -15.33
N ASP A 162 -5.78 -26.79 -15.11
CA ASP A 162 -5.79 -27.83 -16.14
C ASP A 162 -6.75 -27.49 -17.28
N LEU A 163 -7.87 -26.82 -16.98
CA LEU A 163 -8.80 -26.29 -17.97
C LEU A 163 -8.17 -25.15 -18.77
N ILE A 164 -7.52 -24.18 -18.09
CA ILE A 164 -6.76 -23.11 -18.74
C ILE A 164 -5.74 -23.72 -19.72
N ARG A 165 -4.90 -24.65 -19.25
CA ARG A 165 -3.89 -25.33 -20.08
C ARG A 165 -4.47 -26.18 -21.21
N ALA A 166 -5.71 -26.64 -21.09
CA ALA A 166 -6.37 -27.45 -22.11
C ALA A 166 -6.97 -26.60 -23.22
N PHE A 167 -7.51 -25.44 -22.88
CA PHE A 167 -8.44 -24.71 -23.74
C PHE A 167 -8.02 -23.30 -24.14
N SER A 168 -7.01 -22.69 -23.51
CA SER A 168 -6.53 -21.37 -23.94
C SER A 168 -6.04 -21.39 -25.39
N ASP A 169 -6.66 -20.58 -26.26
CA ASP A 169 -6.35 -20.48 -27.69
C ASP A 169 -6.16 -19.05 -28.20
N CYS A 170 -6.11 -18.08 -27.26
CA CYS A 170 -5.94 -16.66 -27.49
C CYS A 170 -7.12 -15.95 -28.16
N ARG A 171 -8.31 -16.56 -28.11
CA ARG A 171 -9.55 -15.90 -28.53
C ARG A 171 -10.32 -15.40 -27.32
N ASP A 172 -11.13 -14.41 -27.60
CA ASP A 172 -12.14 -13.85 -26.70
C ASP A 172 -13.46 -14.33 -27.27
N ASP A 173 -13.84 -15.55 -26.87
CA ASP A 173 -14.97 -16.31 -27.42
C ASP A 173 -16.30 -15.72 -26.95
N ASP A 174 -16.34 -15.11 -25.77
CA ASP A 174 -17.51 -14.41 -25.25
C ASP A 174 -17.57 -12.90 -25.59
N ALA A 175 -16.49 -12.38 -26.19
CA ALA A 175 -16.32 -10.99 -26.62
C ALA A 175 -16.42 -9.96 -25.46
N ASN A 176 -16.00 -10.36 -24.26
CA ASN A 176 -15.99 -9.50 -23.07
C ASN A 176 -14.73 -8.60 -23.00
N GLY A 177 -13.77 -8.80 -23.90
CA GLY A 177 -12.52 -8.04 -23.99
C GLY A 177 -11.33 -8.68 -23.25
N TYR A 178 -11.50 -9.87 -22.69
CA TYR A 178 -10.53 -10.63 -21.90
C TYR A 178 -10.38 -12.04 -22.48
N PRO A 179 -9.51 -12.22 -23.51
CA PRO A 179 -9.29 -13.53 -24.11
C PRO A 179 -8.91 -14.60 -23.08
N ASP A 180 -9.45 -15.82 -23.23
CA ASP A 180 -9.19 -16.98 -22.38
C ASP A 180 -9.34 -16.73 -20.85
N ASP A 181 -10.26 -15.87 -20.40
CA ASP A 181 -10.55 -15.61 -18.97
C ASP A 181 -11.34 -16.75 -18.29
N ILE A 182 -10.93 -17.99 -18.56
CA ILE A 182 -11.59 -19.26 -18.21
C ILE A 182 -11.93 -19.40 -16.73
N ALA A 183 -11.04 -18.96 -15.83
CA ALA A 183 -11.21 -19.18 -14.39
C ALA A 183 -10.70 -18.03 -13.53
N GLY A 184 -10.51 -16.86 -14.13
CA GLY A 184 -9.78 -15.74 -13.54
C GLY A 184 -8.88 -15.04 -14.56
N TYR A 185 -8.05 -14.12 -14.09
CA TYR A 185 -7.15 -13.37 -14.97
C TYR A 185 -5.86 -12.96 -14.28
N ASP A 186 -4.74 -12.94 -15.02
CA ASP A 186 -3.43 -12.53 -14.53
C ASP A 186 -2.98 -11.19 -15.12
N PHE A 187 -3.07 -10.10 -14.36
CA PHE A 187 -2.56 -8.78 -14.72
C PHE A 187 -1.08 -8.54 -14.35
N PHE A 188 -0.44 -9.46 -13.63
CA PHE A 188 0.96 -9.40 -13.23
C PHE A 188 1.91 -9.81 -14.36
N ALA A 189 1.67 -10.93 -15.03
CA ALA A 189 2.55 -11.45 -16.10
C ALA A 189 2.41 -10.73 -17.46
N GLY A 190 1.54 -9.71 -17.55
CA GLY A 190 1.04 -9.17 -18.82
C GLY A 190 -0.14 -10.03 -19.29
N SER A 191 -1.19 -9.40 -19.80
CA SER A 191 -2.52 -10.05 -19.80
C SER A 191 -3.26 -9.88 -21.11
N HIS A 192 -2.54 -9.98 -22.22
CA HIS A 192 -3.15 -9.90 -23.54
C HIS A 192 -2.42 -10.82 -24.50
N CYS A 193 -3.18 -11.64 -25.21
CA CYS A 193 -2.66 -12.52 -26.23
C CYS A 193 -1.83 -11.74 -27.25
N GLY A 194 -0.56 -12.13 -27.41
CA GLY A 194 0.41 -11.42 -28.24
C GLY A 194 1.36 -10.48 -27.50
N LEU A 195 1.20 -10.28 -26.19
CA LEU A 195 2.24 -9.74 -25.32
C LEU A 195 3.13 -10.89 -24.81
N GLU A 196 4.45 -10.74 -24.93
CA GLU A 196 5.40 -11.69 -24.36
C GLU A 196 5.20 -11.80 -22.83
N GLY A 197 4.99 -13.01 -22.32
CA GLY A 197 4.79 -13.28 -20.89
C GLY A 197 3.34 -13.57 -20.47
N ALA A 198 2.35 -13.23 -21.30
CA ALA A 198 0.94 -13.45 -20.98
C ALA A 198 0.54 -14.93 -21.00
N ASP A 199 -0.08 -15.41 -19.92
CA ASP A 199 -0.58 -16.77 -19.76
C ASP A 199 -2.05 -16.87 -19.32
N ASN A 200 -2.67 -15.74 -18.96
CA ASN A 200 -4.05 -15.65 -18.41
C ASN A 200 -4.28 -16.60 -17.22
N ASP A 201 -3.21 -17.04 -16.56
CA ASP A 201 -3.22 -18.02 -15.50
C ASP A 201 -2.89 -17.32 -14.18
N ALA A 202 -3.91 -17.07 -13.36
CA ALA A 202 -3.77 -16.42 -12.05
C ALA A 202 -3.00 -17.28 -11.01
N ALA A 203 -2.21 -18.26 -11.42
CA ALA A 203 -1.38 -19.09 -10.55
C ALA A 203 -0.43 -18.25 -9.69
N ASP A 204 -0.38 -18.56 -8.40
CA ASP A 204 0.67 -18.05 -7.51
C ASP A 204 1.97 -18.83 -7.70
N ASP A 205 2.63 -18.57 -8.82
CA ASP A 205 3.92 -19.16 -9.18
C ASP A 205 5.11 -18.59 -8.38
N THR A 206 4.87 -17.53 -7.60
CA THR A 206 5.81 -16.92 -6.65
C THR A 206 5.75 -17.53 -5.25
N ASP A 207 4.79 -18.43 -5.01
CA ASP A 207 4.55 -19.13 -3.75
C ASP A 207 4.31 -18.20 -2.54
N PHE A 208 3.66 -17.05 -2.77
CA PHE A 208 3.39 -16.05 -1.74
C PHE A 208 2.27 -16.48 -0.78
N GLY A 209 1.22 -17.10 -1.30
CA GLY A 209 0.10 -17.75 -0.60
C GLY A 209 -1.05 -16.84 -0.17
N HIS A 210 -0.87 -15.52 -0.20
CA HIS A 210 -1.84 -14.57 0.38
C HIS A 210 -3.21 -14.62 -0.30
N GLY A 211 -3.29 -14.57 -1.62
CA GLY A 211 -4.57 -14.65 -2.34
C GLY A 211 -5.35 -15.95 -2.09
N THR A 212 -4.63 -17.06 -1.85
CA THR A 212 -5.25 -18.34 -1.46
C THR A 212 -5.84 -18.27 -0.06
N GLU A 213 -5.18 -17.61 0.90
CA GLU A 213 -5.71 -17.39 2.25
C GLU A 213 -6.99 -16.52 2.21
N ILE A 214 -7.00 -15.47 1.39
CA ILE A 214 -8.17 -14.59 1.21
C ILE A 214 -9.35 -15.37 0.64
N ALA A 215 -9.13 -16.12 -0.45
CA ALA A 215 -10.14 -16.96 -1.09
C ALA A 215 -10.70 -18.02 -0.12
N SER A 216 -9.82 -18.76 0.55
CA SER A 216 -10.19 -19.81 1.51
C SER A 216 -11.03 -19.25 2.65
N THR A 217 -10.58 -18.16 3.28
CA THR A 217 -11.34 -17.54 4.37
C THR A 217 -12.71 -17.03 3.89
N ALA A 218 -12.81 -16.49 2.68
CA ALA A 218 -14.06 -15.93 2.17
C ALA A 218 -15.09 -17.02 1.82
N ALA A 219 -14.67 -18.11 1.16
CA ALA A 219 -15.61 -19.04 0.51
C ALA A 219 -15.15 -20.50 0.42
N ALA A 220 -14.13 -20.93 1.18
CA ALA A 220 -13.80 -22.35 1.31
C ALA A 220 -15.05 -23.17 1.62
N GLU A 221 -15.05 -24.42 1.13
CA GLU A 221 -16.07 -25.37 1.52
C GLU A 221 -16.14 -25.49 3.05
N THR A 222 -17.33 -25.78 3.56
CA THR A 222 -17.56 -25.95 4.99
C THR A 222 -18.33 -27.24 5.16
N ASN A 223 -18.00 -27.97 6.22
CA ASN A 223 -18.62 -29.24 6.56
C ASN A 223 -18.25 -30.38 5.58
N ASN A 224 -17.00 -30.40 5.10
CA ASN A 224 -16.45 -31.46 4.25
C ASN A 224 -15.33 -32.28 4.94
N GLY A 225 -15.07 -32.03 6.23
CA GLY A 225 -13.99 -32.65 6.99
C GLY A 225 -12.57 -32.25 6.58
N VAL A 226 -12.42 -31.21 5.76
CA VAL A 226 -11.14 -30.70 5.24
C VAL A 226 -10.85 -29.31 5.83
N GLU A 227 -9.55 -29.01 5.93
CA GLU A 227 -8.92 -27.79 6.45
C GLU A 227 -9.79 -26.77 7.23
N ASP A 228 -10.42 -25.80 6.56
CA ASP A 228 -10.99 -24.60 7.18
C ASP A 228 -12.37 -24.22 6.66
N ALA A 229 -13.23 -23.74 7.56
CA ALA A 229 -14.58 -23.30 7.21
C ALA A 229 -14.57 -21.87 6.64
N GLY A 230 -14.95 -21.75 5.38
CA GLY A 230 -15.17 -20.48 4.68
C GLY A 230 -16.42 -19.75 5.14
N VAL A 231 -16.46 -18.42 4.97
CA VAL A 231 -17.59 -17.60 5.45
C VAL A 231 -18.85 -17.76 4.58
N CYS A 232 -18.70 -17.77 3.26
CA CYS A 232 -19.78 -18.04 2.30
C CYS A 232 -19.52 -19.33 1.51
N PRO A 233 -19.72 -20.52 2.11
CA PRO A 233 -19.29 -21.79 1.53
C PRO A 233 -20.01 -22.21 0.24
N ALA A 234 -21.17 -21.61 -0.06
CA ALA A 234 -21.86 -21.80 -1.34
C ALA A 234 -21.54 -20.71 -2.39
N CYS A 235 -20.80 -19.65 -2.03
CA CYS A 235 -20.32 -18.66 -2.99
C CYS A 235 -19.19 -19.21 -3.88
N ARG A 236 -18.96 -18.57 -5.04
CA ARG A 236 -17.82 -18.84 -5.93
C ARG A 236 -16.69 -17.85 -5.75
N VAL A 237 -15.47 -18.25 -6.05
CA VAL A 237 -14.27 -17.40 -6.04
C VAL A 237 -13.82 -17.13 -7.47
N LEU A 238 -13.57 -15.86 -7.80
CA LEU A 238 -12.91 -15.43 -9.03
C LEU A 238 -11.50 -14.90 -8.70
N PRO A 239 -10.42 -15.69 -8.90
CA PRO A 239 -9.05 -15.24 -8.72
C PRO A 239 -8.68 -14.16 -9.74
N VAL A 240 -8.15 -13.02 -9.27
CA VAL A 240 -7.63 -11.95 -10.11
C VAL A 240 -6.23 -11.58 -9.61
N ARG A 241 -5.19 -11.97 -10.36
CA ARG A 241 -3.82 -11.68 -9.97
C ARG A 241 -3.45 -10.26 -10.40
N VAL A 242 -3.11 -9.40 -9.46
CA VAL A 242 -2.76 -7.98 -9.71
C VAL A 242 -1.35 -7.62 -9.21
N GLY A 243 -0.63 -8.58 -8.65
CA GLY A 243 0.76 -8.45 -8.19
C GLY A 243 1.35 -9.82 -7.85
N ASP A 244 2.61 -9.83 -7.41
CA ASP A 244 3.25 -11.00 -6.79
C ASP A 244 3.21 -10.96 -5.25
N SER A 245 2.66 -9.89 -4.68
CA SER A 245 2.41 -9.71 -3.26
C SER A 245 1.17 -8.87 -3.05
N PHE A 246 0.81 -8.59 -1.79
CA PHE A 246 -0.31 -7.71 -1.47
C PHE A 246 -0.03 -6.21 -1.64
N VAL A 247 1.19 -5.83 -2.03
CA VAL A 247 1.56 -4.45 -2.38
C VAL A 247 1.66 -4.30 -3.89
N VAL A 248 0.82 -3.45 -4.49
CA VAL A 248 0.60 -3.42 -5.96
C VAL A 248 0.68 -2.01 -6.57
N ASP A 249 0.78 -1.93 -7.89
CA ASP A 249 0.53 -0.69 -8.64
C ASP A 249 -0.98 -0.40 -8.72
N ALA A 250 -1.38 0.85 -8.52
CA ALA A 250 -2.79 1.25 -8.55
C ALA A 250 -3.45 1.06 -9.93
N ASN A 251 -2.71 1.14 -11.05
CA ASN A 251 -3.27 0.88 -12.38
C ASN A 251 -3.47 -0.63 -12.62
N GLN A 252 -2.62 -1.51 -12.09
CA GLN A 252 -2.87 -2.95 -12.09
C GLN A 252 -4.13 -3.30 -11.28
N PHE A 253 -4.25 -2.73 -10.07
CA PHE A 253 -5.47 -2.84 -9.27
C PHE A 253 -6.71 -2.35 -10.05
N ALA A 254 -6.63 -1.17 -10.70
CA ALA A 254 -7.74 -0.61 -11.47
C ALA A 254 -8.22 -1.56 -12.57
N ARG A 255 -7.29 -2.19 -13.30
CA ARG A 255 -7.60 -3.18 -14.35
C ARG A 255 -8.29 -4.41 -13.76
N GLY A 256 -7.81 -4.90 -12.63
CA GLY A 256 -8.41 -6.02 -11.90
C GLY A 256 -9.83 -5.73 -11.43
N VAL A 257 -10.10 -4.50 -10.95
CA VAL A 257 -11.44 -4.09 -10.52
C VAL A 257 -12.41 -4.06 -11.70
N VAL A 258 -12.02 -3.42 -12.81
CA VAL A 258 -12.87 -3.36 -14.02
C VAL A 258 -13.17 -4.78 -14.53
N PHE A 259 -12.14 -5.64 -14.62
CA PHE A 259 -12.31 -7.04 -14.99
C PHE A 259 -13.28 -7.77 -14.07
N ALA A 260 -13.11 -7.66 -12.75
CA ALA A 260 -13.98 -8.36 -11.81
C ALA A 260 -15.46 -7.95 -11.99
N VAL A 261 -15.73 -6.66 -12.22
CA VAL A 261 -17.08 -6.16 -12.49
C VAL A 261 -17.62 -6.73 -13.80
N ASP A 262 -16.82 -6.67 -14.88
CA ASP A 262 -17.21 -7.12 -16.22
C ASP A 262 -17.42 -8.64 -16.29
N ALA A 263 -16.62 -9.41 -15.53
CA ALA A 263 -16.76 -10.85 -15.34
C ALA A 263 -17.93 -11.26 -14.41
N GLY A 264 -18.70 -10.29 -13.91
CA GLY A 264 -19.93 -10.55 -13.14
C GLY A 264 -19.76 -10.74 -11.64
N ALA A 265 -18.62 -10.32 -11.06
CA ALA A 265 -18.41 -10.36 -9.62
C ALA A 265 -19.50 -9.60 -8.86
N THR A 266 -19.86 -10.12 -7.69
CA THR A 266 -20.86 -9.51 -6.80
C THR A 266 -20.17 -8.78 -5.63
N VAL A 267 -19.01 -9.29 -5.23
CA VAL A 267 -18.14 -8.71 -4.20
C VAL A 267 -16.70 -8.72 -4.71
N ILE A 268 -15.95 -7.66 -4.43
CA ILE A 268 -14.51 -7.58 -4.63
C ILE A 268 -13.84 -7.57 -3.26
N ALA A 269 -13.04 -8.59 -2.97
CA ALA A 269 -12.14 -8.65 -1.84
C ALA A 269 -10.76 -8.12 -2.25
N SER A 270 -10.37 -6.97 -1.71
CA SER A 270 -9.09 -6.31 -1.99
C SER A 270 -8.26 -6.21 -0.71
N ALA A 271 -7.57 -7.29 -0.36
CA ALA A 271 -6.68 -7.34 0.79
C ALA A 271 -5.30 -6.71 0.49
N LEU A 272 -5.30 -5.55 -0.17
CA LEU A 272 -4.13 -4.95 -0.79
C LEU A 272 -3.78 -3.59 -0.21
N GLY A 273 -2.50 -3.23 -0.35
CA GLY A 273 -2.03 -1.86 -0.38
C GLY A 273 -1.46 -1.55 -1.76
N SER A 274 -1.50 -0.28 -2.14
CA SER A 274 -0.72 0.24 -3.27
C SER A 274 0.33 1.19 -2.74
N TYR A 275 1.35 1.50 -3.52
CA TYR A 275 2.31 2.57 -3.20
C TYR A 275 1.93 3.91 -3.85
N ASN A 276 0.99 3.91 -4.79
CA ASN A 276 0.53 5.09 -5.52
C ASN A 276 -0.99 5.25 -5.52
N ASN A 277 -1.49 6.34 -6.12
CA ASN A 277 -2.91 6.64 -6.30
C ASN A 277 -3.12 7.39 -7.63
N THR A 278 -3.92 6.80 -8.52
CA THR A 278 -4.15 7.34 -9.87
C THR A 278 -5.63 7.67 -10.10
N PRO A 279 -5.93 8.61 -11.01
CA PRO A 279 -7.30 8.86 -11.47
C PRO A 279 -8.01 7.58 -11.95
N ALA A 280 -7.28 6.70 -12.64
CA ALA A 280 -7.82 5.44 -13.15
C ALA A 280 -8.26 4.49 -12.02
N ALA A 281 -7.48 4.39 -10.94
CA ALA A 281 -7.83 3.56 -9.79
C ALA A 281 -9.07 4.09 -9.06
N ARG A 282 -9.20 5.41 -8.92
CA ARG A 282 -10.42 6.03 -8.36
C ARG A 282 -11.65 5.75 -9.23
N ALA A 283 -11.52 5.97 -10.53
CA ALA A 283 -12.60 5.70 -11.49
C ALA A 283 -13.01 4.22 -11.51
N ALA A 284 -12.07 3.29 -11.33
CA ALA A 284 -12.38 1.86 -11.27
C ALA A 284 -13.20 1.49 -10.02
N VAL A 285 -12.91 2.09 -8.85
CA VAL A 285 -13.71 1.89 -7.64
C VAL A 285 -15.10 2.50 -7.79
N ASP A 286 -15.20 3.68 -8.39
CA ASP A 286 -16.49 4.31 -8.68
C ASP A 286 -17.28 3.47 -9.71
N TYR A 287 -16.62 2.89 -10.71
CA TYR A 287 -17.23 1.96 -11.68
C TYR A 287 -17.83 0.74 -10.99
N ALA A 288 -17.11 0.11 -10.06
CA ALA A 288 -17.64 -1.02 -9.28
C ALA A 288 -18.89 -0.62 -8.47
N TYR A 289 -18.85 0.55 -7.83
CA TYR A 289 -19.98 1.08 -7.07
C TYR A 289 -21.21 1.33 -7.95
N GLU A 290 -21.04 1.97 -9.10
CA GLU A 290 -22.12 2.27 -10.05
C GLU A 290 -22.77 1.00 -10.63
N HIS A 291 -22.01 -0.09 -10.75
CA HIS A 291 -22.49 -1.41 -11.17
C HIS A 291 -23.03 -2.27 -10.02
N GLY A 292 -23.07 -1.72 -8.80
CA GLY A 292 -23.61 -2.39 -7.62
C GLY A 292 -22.70 -3.45 -7.00
N VAL A 293 -21.41 -3.48 -7.37
CA VAL A 293 -20.42 -4.42 -6.85
C VAL A 293 -19.83 -3.90 -5.54
N THR A 294 -19.91 -4.71 -4.48
CA THR A 294 -19.41 -4.34 -3.15
C THR A 294 -17.89 -4.50 -3.10
N LEU A 295 -17.13 -3.41 -2.99
CA LEU A 295 -15.67 -3.45 -2.86
C LEU A 295 -15.25 -3.28 -1.41
N ILE A 296 -14.60 -4.30 -0.84
CA ILE A 296 -14.11 -4.31 0.53
C ILE A 296 -12.59 -4.28 0.50
N ALA A 297 -12.00 -3.33 1.20
CA ALA A 297 -10.58 -3.04 1.14
C ALA A 297 -9.94 -3.00 2.54
N SER A 298 -8.71 -3.48 2.58
CA SER A 298 -7.90 -3.61 3.78
C SER A 298 -7.40 -2.27 4.34
N ALA A 299 -7.35 -2.16 5.66
CA ALA A 299 -6.70 -1.05 6.34
C ALA A 299 -5.22 -0.89 6.01
N ALA A 300 -4.55 -1.97 5.59
CA ALA A 300 -3.12 -2.21 5.71
C ALA A 300 -2.63 -2.54 7.13
N ASP A 301 -1.45 -3.15 7.14
CA ASP A 301 -0.89 -3.88 8.26
C ASP A 301 0.36 -3.17 8.86
N GLU A 302 0.27 -1.86 9.02
CA GLU A 302 1.38 -0.98 9.42
C GLU A 302 1.26 -0.43 10.85
N PHE A 303 0.12 -0.65 11.51
CA PHE A 303 -0.23 -0.02 12.80
C PHE A 303 -0.15 1.51 12.76
N SER A 304 -0.72 2.09 11.71
CA SER A 304 -0.65 3.51 11.42
C SER A 304 -2.04 4.16 11.26
N TYR A 305 -2.09 5.48 11.24
CA TYR A 305 -3.27 6.27 10.89
C TYR A 305 -3.16 6.95 9.52
N HIS A 306 -2.03 6.83 8.82
CA HIS A 306 -1.88 7.40 7.48
C HIS A 306 -2.86 6.77 6.48
N HIS A 307 -3.19 7.51 5.44
CA HIS A 307 -4.10 7.02 4.41
C HIS A 307 -3.44 5.90 3.60
N ASN A 308 -4.18 4.80 3.39
CA ASN A 308 -3.74 3.71 2.54
C ASN A 308 -4.71 3.54 1.35
N TYR A 309 -4.13 3.39 0.16
CA TYR A 309 -4.89 3.13 -1.07
C TYR A 309 -4.80 1.65 -1.41
N PRO A 310 -5.88 1.01 -1.92
CA PRO A 310 -7.11 1.62 -2.43
C PRO A 310 -8.21 1.86 -1.37
N SER A 311 -7.99 1.54 -0.10
CA SER A 311 -9.07 1.49 0.90
C SER A 311 -9.67 2.84 1.26
N VAL A 312 -8.95 3.94 1.11
CA VAL A 312 -9.51 5.28 1.34
C VAL A 312 -10.30 5.88 0.18
N TYR A 313 -10.40 5.19 -0.96
CA TYR A 313 -11.24 5.65 -2.07
C TYR A 313 -12.72 5.77 -1.65
N ASN A 314 -13.47 6.66 -2.32
CA ASN A 314 -14.79 7.09 -1.83
C ASN A 314 -15.80 5.95 -1.71
N HIS A 315 -15.76 4.98 -2.63
CA HIS A 315 -16.70 3.87 -2.64
C HIS A 315 -16.05 2.52 -2.27
N ALA A 316 -14.87 2.53 -1.65
CA ALA A 316 -14.28 1.36 -1.02
C ALA A 316 -14.73 1.27 0.45
N LEU A 317 -15.12 0.07 0.89
CA LEU A 317 -15.43 -0.20 2.30
C LEU A 317 -14.15 -0.61 3.03
N TYR A 318 -13.57 0.34 3.76
CA TYR A 318 -12.35 0.19 4.56
C TYR A 318 -12.64 -0.59 5.84
N VAL A 319 -11.96 -1.73 6.06
CA VAL A 319 -12.00 -2.47 7.34
C VAL A 319 -10.67 -2.75 8.01
N ASN A 320 -10.71 -2.82 9.33
CA ASN A 320 -9.60 -3.24 10.18
C ASN A 320 -9.98 -4.45 11.05
N ALA A 321 -9.04 -4.93 11.87
CA ALA A 321 -9.19 -6.15 12.65
C ALA A 321 -9.15 -5.93 14.18
N ILE A 322 -10.01 -6.65 14.90
CA ILE A 322 -9.92 -6.85 16.36
C ILE A 322 -9.64 -8.31 16.71
N ARG A 323 -9.07 -8.53 17.90
CA ARG A 323 -8.67 -9.84 18.42
C ARG A 323 -8.82 -9.93 19.94
N ASN A 324 -8.90 -11.17 20.43
CA ASN A 324 -8.73 -11.51 21.83
C ASN A 324 -7.33 -11.17 22.39
N ASN A 325 -7.27 -10.81 23.68
CA ASN A 325 -5.99 -10.69 24.39
C ASN A 325 -5.45 -12.07 24.81
N ALA A 326 -4.24 -12.11 25.38
CA ALA A 326 -3.55 -13.36 25.72
C ALA A 326 -4.28 -14.23 26.77
N ASN A 327 -5.15 -13.63 27.60
CA ASN A 327 -5.85 -14.30 28.68
C ASN A 327 -7.36 -14.48 28.40
N ASP A 328 -7.82 -14.17 27.19
CA ASP A 328 -9.23 -14.20 26.79
C ASP A 328 -10.17 -13.40 27.73
N THR A 329 -9.67 -12.32 28.32
CA THR A 329 -10.47 -11.41 29.17
C THR A 329 -11.08 -10.24 28.40
N THR A 330 -10.64 -10.02 27.15
CA THR A 330 -11.25 -9.09 26.20
C THR A 330 -11.16 -9.64 24.79
N PHE A 331 -12.21 -9.39 23.98
CA PHE A 331 -12.28 -9.72 22.55
C PHE A 331 -12.37 -8.48 21.65
N TRP A 332 -12.26 -7.28 22.24
CA TRP A 332 -12.37 -5.99 21.55
C TRP A 332 -11.01 -5.33 21.29
N GLY A 333 -9.92 -6.04 21.52
CA GLY A 333 -8.58 -5.51 21.33
C GLY A 333 -8.28 -5.23 19.86
N LEU A 334 -8.01 -3.97 19.50
CA LEU A 334 -7.49 -3.64 18.18
C LEU A 334 -6.26 -4.51 17.89
N ASN A 335 -6.25 -5.17 16.74
CA ASN A 335 -5.12 -5.99 16.36
C ASN A 335 -3.93 -5.07 16.04
N PRO A 336 -2.81 -5.09 16.79
CA PRO A 336 -1.77 -4.06 16.76
C PRO A 336 -0.90 -4.08 15.49
N CYS A 337 -1.34 -4.74 14.43
CA CYS A 337 -0.79 -4.61 13.09
C CYS A 337 -1.69 -3.80 12.16
N THR A 338 -2.99 -3.63 12.42
CA THR A 338 -3.89 -2.97 11.48
C THR A 338 -3.82 -1.44 11.57
N ASN A 339 -4.04 -0.75 10.45
CA ASN A 339 -4.24 0.69 10.46
C ASN A 339 -5.65 1.08 10.94
N PHE A 340 -5.80 2.36 11.28
CA PHE A 340 -7.02 2.95 11.83
C PHE A 340 -7.17 4.41 11.37
N GLY A 341 -8.31 5.06 11.60
CA GLY A 341 -8.49 6.47 11.25
C GLY A 341 -9.91 6.83 10.81
N ALA A 342 -10.06 8.03 10.26
CA ALA A 342 -11.34 8.65 9.92
C ALA A 342 -12.25 7.85 8.97
N ARG A 343 -11.66 6.89 8.24
CA ARG A 343 -12.31 6.15 7.16
C ARG A 343 -12.69 4.71 7.52
N VAL A 344 -12.23 4.18 8.65
CA VAL A 344 -12.58 2.82 9.10
C VAL A 344 -14.11 2.69 9.17
N TRP A 345 -14.70 1.78 8.38
CA TRP A 345 -16.15 1.63 8.33
C TRP A 345 -16.67 0.70 9.43
N ALA A 346 -15.97 -0.43 9.61
CA ALA A 346 -16.27 -1.42 10.63
C ALA A 346 -14.99 -2.18 10.99
N THR A 347 -15.00 -2.78 12.18
CA THR A 347 -13.95 -3.70 12.59
C THR A 347 -14.44 -5.16 12.56
N VAL A 348 -13.56 -6.07 12.18
CA VAL A 348 -13.90 -7.50 12.03
C VAL A 348 -13.03 -8.35 12.95
N PRO A 349 -13.63 -9.24 13.75
CA PRO A 349 -12.88 -10.25 14.50
C PRO A 349 -12.05 -11.13 13.56
N ALA A 350 -10.73 -11.09 13.71
CA ALA A 350 -9.81 -11.84 12.85
C ALA A 350 -8.58 -12.34 13.62
N ARG A 351 -8.04 -13.48 13.18
CA ARG A 351 -6.80 -14.08 13.73
C ARG A 351 -5.54 -13.56 13.01
N SER A 352 -5.69 -12.99 11.83
CA SER A 352 -4.69 -12.20 11.11
C SER A 352 -5.07 -10.71 11.15
N CYS A 353 -4.30 -9.86 10.46
CA CYS A 353 -4.49 -8.41 10.45
C CYS A 353 -5.65 -7.99 9.53
N SER A 354 -5.60 -6.83 8.89
CA SER A 354 -6.72 -6.30 8.10
C SER A 354 -7.06 -7.13 6.86
N SER A 355 -6.10 -7.88 6.31
CA SER A 355 -6.36 -8.86 5.25
C SER A 355 -7.36 -9.94 5.68
N GLY A 356 -7.24 -10.46 6.91
CA GLY A 356 -8.18 -11.43 7.47
C GLY A 356 -9.56 -10.85 7.78
N ALA A 357 -9.64 -9.56 8.10
CA ALA A 357 -10.90 -8.83 8.23
C ALA A 357 -11.60 -8.68 6.87
N THR A 358 -10.82 -8.33 5.83
CA THR A 358 -11.28 -8.12 4.46
C THR A 358 -11.92 -9.39 3.88
N SER A 359 -11.26 -10.54 3.99
CA SER A 359 -11.79 -11.82 3.49
C SER A 359 -13.08 -12.24 4.19
N ARG A 360 -13.13 -12.11 5.52
CA ARG A 360 -14.32 -12.44 6.32
C ARG A 360 -15.51 -11.55 5.97
N LEU A 361 -15.31 -10.24 5.89
CA LEU A 361 -16.40 -9.34 5.51
C LEU A 361 -16.84 -9.56 4.06
N SER A 362 -15.93 -9.93 3.16
CA SER A 362 -16.28 -10.28 1.78
C SER A 362 -17.20 -11.49 1.71
N GLY A 363 -16.92 -12.53 2.51
CA GLY A 363 -17.83 -13.66 2.66
C GLY A 363 -19.19 -13.24 3.26
N VAL A 364 -19.21 -12.38 4.28
CA VAL A 364 -20.48 -11.87 4.85
C VAL A 364 -21.27 -11.04 3.83
N ALA A 365 -20.60 -10.24 3.01
CA ALA A 365 -21.25 -9.54 1.89
C ALA A 365 -21.86 -10.53 0.88
N GLY A 366 -21.17 -11.65 0.61
CA GLY A 366 -21.71 -12.77 -0.17
C GLY A 366 -22.98 -13.35 0.45
N LEU A 367 -23.02 -13.56 1.76
CA LEU A 367 -24.22 -14.02 2.48
C LEU A 367 -25.37 -12.99 2.44
N ILE A 368 -25.07 -11.69 2.53
CA ILE A 368 -26.06 -10.60 2.43
C ILE A 368 -26.71 -10.60 1.04
N HIS A 369 -25.91 -10.69 -0.02
CA HIS A 369 -26.42 -10.78 -1.40
C HIS A 369 -27.22 -12.06 -1.61
N SER A 370 -26.74 -13.19 -1.08
CA SER A 370 -27.44 -14.47 -1.16
C SER A 370 -28.82 -14.40 -0.51
N ALA A 371 -28.91 -13.86 0.71
CA ALA A 371 -30.17 -13.64 1.40
C ALA A 371 -31.13 -12.71 0.63
N ALA A 372 -30.60 -11.72 -0.09
CA ALA A 372 -31.40 -10.81 -0.89
C ALA A 372 -31.99 -11.52 -2.13
N LEU A 373 -31.19 -12.33 -2.81
CA LEU A 373 -31.62 -13.15 -3.94
C LEU A 373 -32.68 -14.17 -3.51
N ASP A 374 -32.45 -14.89 -2.41
CA ASP A 374 -33.41 -15.85 -1.84
C ASP A 374 -34.74 -15.18 -1.44
N ALA A 375 -34.68 -13.92 -0.99
CA ALA A 375 -35.86 -13.13 -0.65
C ALA A 375 -36.56 -12.48 -1.86
N GLY A 376 -36.06 -12.71 -3.09
CA GLY A 376 -36.60 -12.15 -4.34
C GLY A 376 -36.39 -10.64 -4.47
N LEU A 377 -35.34 -10.10 -3.84
CA LEU A 377 -35.02 -8.68 -3.83
C LEU A 377 -34.06 -8.27 -4.96
N GLY A 378 -33.50 -9.23 -5.69
CA GLY A 378 -32.41 -9.03 -6.64
C GLY A 378 -31.07 -8.79 -5.95
N LYS A 379 -30.00 -8.60 -6.74
CA LYS A 379 -28.71 -8.15 -6.23
C LYS A 379 -28.87 -6.78 -5.56
N LEU A 380 -28.30 -6.61 -4.39
CA LEU A 380 -28.30 -5.31 -3.71
C LEU A 380 -27.28 -4.39 -4.35
N HIS A 381 -27.47 -3.08 -4.22
CA HIS A 381 -26.41 -2.14 -4.58
C HIS A 381 -25.32 -2.11 -3.48
N ALA A 382 -24.07 -1.82 -3.85
CA ALA A 382 -22.93 -1.71 -2.91
C ALA A 382 -23.27 -0.85 -1.68
N GLU A 383 -23.80 0.36 -1.90
CA GLU A 383 -24.27 1.25 -0.83
C GLU A 383 -25.29 0.61 0.13
N GLU A 384 -26.23 -0.22 -0.36
CA GLU A 384 -27.19 -0.89 0.54
C GLU A 384 -26.46 -1.89 1.45
N VAL A 385 -25.43 -2.57 0.95
CA VAL A 385 -24.57 -3.46 1.75
C VAL A 385 -23.76 -2.66 2.77
N TYR A 386 -23.18 -1.52 2.37
CA TYR A 386 -22.41 -0.63 3.27
C TYR A 386 -23.27 -0.14 4.44
N GLN A 387 -24.50 0.28 4.14
CA GLN A 387 -25.45 0.75 5.14
C GLN A 387 -26.01 -0.39 6.00
N LEU A 388 -26.16 -1.62 5.47
CA LEU A 388 -26.52 -2.78 6.26
C LEU A 388 -25.43 -3.13 7.27
N ILE A 389 -24.15 -3.13 6.86
CA ILE A 389 -23.01 -3.36 7.75
C ILE A 389 -23.02 -2.31 8.87
N ARG A 390 -23.15 -1.02 8.51
CA ARG A 390 -23.27 0.08 9.48
C ARG A 390 -24.43 -0.10 10.45
N LEU A 391 -25.63 -0.36 9.94
CA LEU A 391 -26.87 -0.45 10.73
C LEU A 391 -26.84 -1.63 11.71
N THR A 392 -26.08 -2.68 11.40
CA THR A 392 -26.14 -3.95 12.12
C THR A 392 -24.92 -4.27 12.96
N ALA A 393 -23.85 -3.47 12.85
CA ALA A 393 -22.66 -3.59 13.70
C ALA A 393 -23.01 -3.55 15.20
N ASP A 394 -22.22 -4.27 15.99
CA ASP A 394 -22.22 -4.14 17.44
C ASP A 394 -21.32 -2.95 17.80
N ASP A 395 -21.94 -1.86 18.24
CA ASP A 395 -21.24 -0.65 18.69
C ASP A 395 -20.35 -0.96 19.91
N LEU A 396 -19.08 -0.55 19.85
CA LEU A 396 -18.07 -0.88 20.86
C LEU A 396 -17.70 0.38 21.63
N ASP A 397 -18.15 0.47 22.88
CA ASP A 397 -17.74 1.55 23.79
C ASP A 397 -16.85 1.02 24.91
N ASN A 398 -15.56 1.37 24.85
CA ASN A 398 -14.59 1.11 25.91
C ASN A 398 -14.00 2.40 26.50
N SER A 399 -14.68 3.53 26.31
CA SER A 399 -14.24 4.84 26.79
C SER A 399 -14.52 5.09 28.27
N SER A 400 -15.28 4.21 28.93
CA SER A 400 -15.53 4.29 30.37
C SER A 400 -14.21 4.20 31.16
N PRO A 401 -14.02 5.02 32.23
CA PRO A 401 -12.87 4.92 33.13
C PRO A 401 -12.63 3.53 33.73
N ASP A 402 -13.66 2.68 33.77
CA ASP A 402 -13.58 1.30 34.28
C ASP A 402 -12.68 0.38 33.42
N TRP A 403 -12.41 0.78 32.17
CA TRP A 403 -11.41 0.15 31.30
C TRP A 403 -9.96 0.55 31.62
N GLY A 404 -9.77 1.54 32.52
CA GLY A 404 -8.47 2.13 32.82
C GLY A 404 -8.03 3.16 31.77
N GLU A 405 -6.78 3.62 31.88
CA GLU A 405 -6.18 4.52 30.88
C GLU A 405 -5.88 3.74 29.58
N LEU A 406 -6.82 3.77 28.64
CA LEU A 406 -6.61 3.31 27.28
C LEU A 406 -6.07 4.45 26.42
N ARG A 407 -4.96 4.21 25.70
CA ARG A 407 -4.40 5.19 24.76
C ARG A 407 -5.36 5.49 23.60
N TYR A 408 -6.16 4.50 23.22
CA TYR A 408 -7.09 4.56 22.10
C TYR A 408 -8.45 3.96 22.53
N PRO A 409 -9.35 4.76 23.12
CA PRO A 409 -10.69 4.30 23.45
C PRO A 409 -11.64 4.42 22.24
N ALA A 410 -12.44 3.37 22.02
CA ALA A 410 -13.63 3.37 21.18
C ALA A 410 -14.82 3.91 21.97
N ARG A 411 -15.75 4.60 21.28
CA ARG A 411 -16.88 5.34 21.88
C ARG A 411 -18.16 4.99 21.12
N GLU A 412 -19.30 5.17 21.77
CA GLU A 412 -20.61 5.03 21.10
C GLU A 412 -20.67 5.84 19.78
N GLY A 413 -21.14 5.20 18.72
CA GLY A 413 -21.25 5.77 17.39
C GLY A 413 -20.04 5.48 16.50
N PHE A 414 -19.52 6.50 15.83
CA PHE A 414 -18.32 6.36 15.00
C PHE A 414 -17.08 6.74 15.81
N ASP A 415 -16.05 5.89 15.77
CA ASP A 415 -14.72 6.20 16.27
C ASP A 415 -13.61 5.76 15.30
N GLN A 416 -12.40 6.32 15.45
CA GLN A 416 -11.29 6.07 14.52
C GLN A 416 -10.75 4.63 14.56
N LEU A 417 -11.05 3.84 15.60
CA LEU A 417 -10.51 2.51 15.83
C LEU A 417 -11.47 1.43 15.37
N THR A 418 -12.76 1.55 15.68
CA THR A 418 -13.75 0.50 15.38
C THR A 418 -14.71 0.89 14.26
N GLY A 419 -14.65 2.13 13.77
CA GLY A 419 -15.60 2.64 12.80
C GLY A 419 -16.98 2.73 13.45
N TYR A 420 -17.98 2.10 12.83
CA TYR A 420 -19.32 1.94 13.43
C TYR A 420 -19.45 0.72 14.36
N GLY A 421 -18.35 0.03 14.66
CA GLY A 421 -18.31 -1.09 15.59
C GLY A 421 -17.97 -2.44 14.93
N ARG A 422 -18.14 -3.51 15.71
CA ARG A 422 -17.83 -4.89 15.31
C ARG A 422 -18.87 -5.43 14.34
N LEU A 423 -18.42 -6.07 13.27
CA LEU A 423 -19.28 -6.81 12.34
C LEU A 423 -20.27 -7.76 13.06
N ASN A 424 -21.52 -7.81 12.60
CA ASN A 424 -22.51 -8.80 13.05
C ASN A 424 -23.24 -9.43 11.84
N ALA A 425 -22.76 -10.58 11.38
CA ALA A 425 -23.27 -11.26 10.19
C ALA A 425 -24.73 -11.68 10.34
N HIS A 426 -25.11 -12.21 11.51
CA HIS A 426 -26.47 -12.66 11.77
C HIS A 426 -27.48 -11.50 11.68
N ARG A 427 -27.17 -10.33 12.27
CA ARG A 427 -28.06 -9.16 12.21
C ARG A 427 -28.16 -8.62 10.78
N ALA A 428 -27.06 -8.59 10.03
CA ALA A 428 -27.04 -8.15 8.63
C ALA A 428 -27.95 -9.02 7.74
N VAL A 429 -27.75 -10.35 7.76
CA VAL A 429 -28.58 -11.31 7.00
C VAL A 429 -30.04 -11.25 7.44
N ARG A 430 -30.31 -11.12 8.74
CA ARG A 430 -31.67 -10.99 9.26
C ARG A 430 -32.36 -9.70 8.78
N ALA A 431 -31.64 -8.58 8.73
CA ALA A 431 -32.20 -7.30 8.28
C ALA A 431 -32.66 -7.38 6.81
N VAL A 432 -31.94 -8.11 5.95
CA VAL A 432 -32.36 -8.38 4.57
C VAL A 432 -33.67 -9.18 4.53
N HIS A 433 -33.76 -10.27 5.29
CA HIS A 433 -34.97 -11.09 5.38
C HIS A 433 -36.18 -10.28 5.90
N GLU A 434 -35.96 -9.41 6.88
CA GLU A 434 -36.95 -8.47 7.43
C GLU A 434 -37.25 -7.28 6.49
N ARG A 435 -36.60 -7.21 5.33
CA ARG A 435 -36.70 -6.12 4.34
C ARG A 435 -36.36 -4.73 4.90
N ARG A 436 -35.53 -4.70 5.94
CA ARG A 436 -35.00 -3.49 6.59
C ARG A 436 -33.72 -2.99 5.90
N ILE A 437 -33.76 -2.89 4.58
CA ILE A 437 -32.64 -2.42 3.76
C ILE A 437 -32.64 -0.88 3.74
N PRO A 438 -31.54 -0.21 4.11
CA PRO A 438 -31.45 1.25 4.15
C PRO A 438 -31.53 1.95 2.79
N PRO A 439 -31.83 3.26 2.78
CA PRO A 439 -31.60 4.14 1.63
C PRO A 439 -30.14 4.14 1.14
N ARG A 440 -29.93 4.58 -0.10
CA ARG A 440 -28.58 4.84 -0.64
C ARG A 440 -28.24 6.31 -0.45
N VAL A 441 -27.07 6.60 0.15
CA VAL A 441 -26.64 7.96 0.47
C VAL A 441 -25.15 8.14 0.16
N ASP A 442 -24.78 9.27 -0.44
CA ASP A 442 -23.38 9.55 -0.77
C ASP A 442 -23.11 11.07 -0.71
N LEU A 443 -21.85 11.43 -0.39
CA LEU A 443 -21.35 12.81 -0.38
C LEU A 443 -20.28 12.96 -1.47
N HIS A 444 -20.45 13.94 -2.35
CA HIS A 444 -19.61 14.10 -3.54
C HIS A 444 -18.44 15.06 -3.32
N ASN A 445 -18.56 16.04 -2.42
CA ASN A 445 -17.50 16.98 -2.06
C ASN A 445 -17.60 17.48 -0.59
N PRO A 446 -16.51 18.05 -0.01
CA PRO A 446 -15.11 17.97 -0.48
C PRO A 446 -14.61 16.53 -0.53
N ARG A 447 -13.53 16.22 -1.26
CA ARG A 447 -12.96 14.87 -1.27
C ARG A 447 -12.53 14.45 0.14
N TRP A 448 -12.46 13.15 0.41
CA TRP A 448 -11.82 12.65 1.62
C TRP A 448 -10.43 13.27 1.76
N PHE A 449 -10.14 13.79 2.96
CA PHE A 449 -8.83 14.35 3.32
C PHE A 449 -8.37 15.55 2.50
N ALA A 450 -9.27 16.21 1.78
CA ALA A 450 -8.94 17.46 1.12
C ALA A 450 -8.46 18.51 2.13
N ILE A 451 -7.55 19.37 1.72
CA ILE A 451 -7.24 20.60 2.44
C ILE A 451 -8.01 21.73 1.80
N VAL A 452 -8.80 22.43 2.61
CA VAL A 452 -9.54 23.60 2.21
C VAL A 452 -9.01 24.81 2.95
N SER A 453 -8.51 25.78 2.20
CA SER A 453 -8.10 27.09 2.72
C SER A 453 -9.35 27.97 2.87
N PRO A 454 -9.75 28.37 4.11
CA PRO A 454 -10.91 29.24 4.29
C PRO A 454 -10.68 30.66 3.73
N ARG A 455 -9.43 31.03 3.39
CA ARG A 455 -9.11 32.30 2.73
C ARG A 455 -9.41 32.29 1.24
N ASP A 456 -9.16 31.17 0.57
CA ASP A 456 -9.36 31.02 -0.87
C ASP A 456 -10.79 30.57 -1.19
N GLU A 457 -11.32 29.65 -0.38
CA GLU A 457 -12.68 29.10 -0.51
C GLU A 457 -13.46 29.31 0.80
N PRO A 458 -14.03 30.50 1.04
CA PRO A 458 -14.72 30.79 2.30
C PRO A 458 -16.05 30.04 2.45
N THR A 459 -16.65 29.56 1.36
CA THR A 459 -17.92 28.82 1.38
C THR A 459 -17.96 27.79 0.25
N VAL A 460 -18.39 26.58 0.56
CA VAL A 460 -18.59 25.51 -0.42
C VAL A 460 -20.01 24.96 -0.35
N GLU A 461 -20.63 24.80 -1.53
CA GLU A 461 -21.87 24.06 -1.66
C GLU A 461 -21.59 22.55 -1.58
N ILE A 462 -22.23 21.87 -0.64
CA ILE A 462 -22.08 20.43 -0.44
C ILE A 462 -23.05 19.71 -1.37
N HIS A 463 -22.51 18.86 -2.25
CA HIS A 463 -23.23 18.02 -3.18
C HIS A 463 -23.25 16.57 -2.67
N GLY A 464 -24.32 15.86 -2.98
CA GLY A 464 -24.43 14.45 -2.70
C GLY A 464 -25.62 13.81 -3.40
N SER A 465 -25.86 12.55 -3.07
CA SER A 465 -27.01 11.81 -3.60
C SER A 465 -27.77 11.07 -2.51
N ILE A 466 -29.08 11.02 -2.65
CA ILE A 466 -29.99 10.24 -1.81
C ILE A 466 -30.92 9.49 -2.76
N ARG A 467 -30.97 8.16 -2.67
CA ARG A 467 -31.90 7.34 -3.47
C ARG A 467 -32.68 6.40 -2.56
N LEU A 468 -33.97 6.23 -2.84
CA LEU A 468 -34.91 5.45 -2.05
C LEU A 468 -35.47 4.25 -2.86
N PRO A 469 -34.69 3.17 -3.11
CA PRO A 469 -35.19 2.03 -3.89
C PRO A 469 -36.40 1.33 -3.26
N ARG A 470 -36.56 1.45 -1.93
CA ARG A 470 -37.54 0.70 -1.12
C ARG A 470 -38.49 1.59 -0.30
N ALA A 471 -38.45 2.91 -0.51
CA ALA A 471 -39.25 3.89 0.20
C ALA A 471 -39.72 4.99 -0.76
N GLU A 472 -40.80 5.70 -0.43
CA GLU A 472 -41.30 6.78 -1.29
C GLU A 472 -40.72 8.13 -0.90
N ARG A 473 -40.51 8.35 0.40
CA ARG A 473 -40.05 9.61 0.96
C ARG A 473 -39.06 9.40 2.08
N ALA A 474 -38.17 10.39 2.28
CA ALA A 474 -37.27 10.43 3.42
C ALA A 474 -37.03 11.88 3.87
N GLY A 475 -36.77 12.06 5.16
CA GLY A 475 -36.17 13.28 5.69
C GLY A 475 -34.65 13.16 5.66
N TYR A 476 -33.95 14.26 5.39
CA TYR A 476 -32.49 14.31 5.49
C TYR A 476 -32.02 15.49 6.34
N GLU A 477 -30.88 15.28 7.00
CA GLU A 477 -30.12 16.32 7.68
C GLU A 477 -28.66 16.24 7.23
N LEU A 478 -28.17 17.35 6.69
CA LEU A 478 -26.74 17.60 6.49
C LEU A 478 -26.23 18.37 7.70
N ALA A 479 -25.19 17.86 8.35
CA ALA A 479 -24.56 18.45 9.52
C ALA A 479 -23.04 18.40 9.42
N TYR A 480 -22.36 19.23 10.23
CA TYR A 480 -20.91 19.20 10.39
C TYR A 480 -20.53 19.19 11.87
N ALA A 481 -19.32 18.73 12.18
CA ALA A 481 -18.68 18.89 13.48
C ALA A 481 -17.15 19.02 13.31
N LEU A 482 -16.47 19.60 14.29
CA LEU A 482 -15.00 19.62 14.34
C LEU A 482 -14.47 18.28 14.87
N GLY A 483 -13.28 17.90 14.43
CA GLY A 483 -12.67 16.62 14.78
C GLY A 483 -13.06 15.48 13.85
N VAL A 484 -12.36 14.37 14.01
CA VAL A 484 -12.53 13.14 13.21
C VAL A 484 -13.62 12.23 13.78
N GLU A 485 -13.76 12.19 15.11
CA GLU A 485 -14.70 11.36 15.88
C GLU A 485 -15.62 12.20 16.79
N PRO A 486 -16.37 13.16 16.21
CA PRO A 486 -17.25 14.05 16.98
C PRO A 486 -18.40 13.28 17.64
N LEU A 487 -18.79 13.70 18.84
CA LEU A 487 -19.97 13.17 19.51
C LEU A 487 -21.25 13.62 18.79
N GLU A 488 -22.35 12.90 18.99
CA GLU A 488 -23.66 13.27 18.43
C GLU A 488 -24.06 14.72 18.82
N SER A 489 -23.71 15.17 20.02
CA SER A 489 -23.98 16.53 20.52
C SER A 489 -23.18 17.64 19.84
N ASP A 490 -22.08 17.28 19.19
CA ASP A 490 -21.14 18.23 18.58
C ASP A 490 -21.62 18.66 17.19
N TYR A 491 -22.44 17.83 16.55
CA TYR A 491 -22.97 18.12 15.22
C TYR A 491 -23.86 19.37 15.20
N ARG A 492 -23.60 20.20 14.20
CA ARG A 492 -24.35 21.41 13.86
C ARG A 492 -25.00 21.25 12.50
N THR A 493 -26.30 21.48 12.44
CA THR A 493 -27.07 21.39 11.20
C THR A 493 -26.60 22.42 10.18
N VAL A 494 -26.25 21.97 8.98
CA VAL A 494 -26.04 22.80 7.78
C VAL A 494 -27.38 23.01 7.08
N ALA A 495 -28.09 21.92 6.81
CA ALA A 495 -29.36 21.94 6.09
C ALA A 495 -30.27 20.77 6.49
N ARG A 496 -31.58 20.97 6.34
CA ARG A 496 -32.59 19.91 6.44
C ARG A 496 -33.53 19.97 5.26
N GLY A 497 -34.01 18.82 4.82
CA GLY A 497 -35.01 18.76 3.78
C GLY A 497 -35.71 17.41 3.70
N THR A 498 -36.51 17.27 2.66
CA THR A 498 -37.22 16.02 2.35
C THR A 498 -36.97 15.64 0.91
N VAL A 499 -36.79 14.36 0.66
CA VAL A 499 -36.62 13.80 -0.69
C VAL A 499 -37.81 12.91 -1.04
N GLN A 500 -38.21 12.94 -2.31
CA GLN A 500 -39.19 12.01 -2.89
C GLN A 500 -38.47 11.16 -3.94
N ARG A 501 -38.43 9.84 -3.74
CA ARG A 501 -37.68 8.87 -4.57
C ARG A 501 -36.17 9.08 -4.64
N GLU A 502 -35.70 10.21 -5.14
CA GLU A 502 -34.28 10.53 -5.24
C GLU A 502 -33.97 12.03 -5.24
N MET A 503 -32.74 12.38 -4.89
CA MET A 503 -32.15 13.71 -4.99
C MET A 503 -30.66 13.55 -5.32
N VAL A 504 -30.18 14.33 -6.29
CA VAL A 504 -28.75 14.40 -6.66
C VAL A 504 -28.41 15.87 -6.88
N GLY A 505 -27.27 16.31 -6.33
CA GLY A 505 -26.79 17.69 -6.43
C GLY A 505 -26.73 18.36 -5.06
N PRO A 506 -27.05 19.67 -4.97
CA PRO A 506 -26.78 20.45 -3.77
C PRO A 506 -27.66 20.06 -2.59
N LEU A 507 -27.04 19.84 -1.43
CA LEU A 507 -27.66 19.49 -0.16
C LEU A 507 -27.72 20.68 0.82
N GLY A 508 -26.73 21.58 0.75
CA GLY A 508 -26.61 22.78 1.58
C GLY A 508 -25.24 23.46 1.45
N GLY A 509 -25.11 24.72 1.87
CA GLY A 509 -23.83 25.46 1.84
C GLY A 509 -23.17 25.54 3.20
N LEU A 510 -21.86 25.26 3.26
CA LEU A 510 -21.04 25.36 4.47
C LEU A 510 -20.05 26.51 4.34
N ASP A 511 -20.08 27.45 5.28
CA ASP A 511 -19.19 28.60 5.35
C ASP A 511 -18.00 28.29 6.26
N PHE A 512 -16.85 27.99 5.64
CA PHE A 512 -15.62 27.60 6.34
C PHE A 512 -15.02 28.75 7.14
N SER A 513 -15.21 30.00 6.70
CA SER A 513 -14.71 31.20 7.40
C SER A 513 -15.35 31.43 8.77
N LYS A 514 -16.50 30.78 9.02
CA LYS A 514 -17.24 30.86 10.29
C LYS A 514 -17.01 29.68 11.22
N LEU A 515 -16.22 28.69 10.79
CA LEU A 515 -15.91 27.55 11.64
C LEU A 515 -14.92 27.98 12.72
N PRO A 516 -15.07 27.52 13.97
CA PRO A 516 -14.13 27.84 15.04
C PRO A 516 -12.87 26.96 14.96
N VAL A 517 -12.29 26.88 13.76
CA VAL A 517 -11.03 26.18 13.51
C VAL A 517 -9.89 27.09 13.99
N PRO A 518 -8.87 26.56 14.70
CA PRO A 518 -7.75 27.38 15.13
C PRO A 518 -7.07 28.09 13.96
N GLU A 519 -6.67 29.34 14.18
CA GLU A 519 -5.57 29.95 13.42
C GLU A 519 -4.29 29.72 14.22
N GLY A 520 -3.22 29.24 13.57
CA GLY A 520 -1.99 28.93 14.30
C GLY A 520 -1.00 28.10 13.50
N PRO A 521 0.13 27.75 14.12
CA PRO A 521 1.16 26.95 13.47
C PRO A 521 0.64 25.53 13.16
N ALA A 522 1.42 24.81 12.35
CA ALA A 522 1.18 23.40 12.07
C ALA A 522 0.99 22.58 13.37
N PRO A 523 0.09 21.59 13.37
CA PRO A 523 -0.06 20.68 14.48
C PRO A 523 1.21 19.86 14.68
N ARG A 524 1.63 19.66 15.93
CA ARG A 524 2.76 18.81 16.32
C ARG A 524 2.31 17.49 16.93
N THR A 525 1.04 17.37 17.28
CA THR A 525 0.45 16.14 17.83
C THR A 525 -0.87 15.79 17.13
N ARG A 526 -1.30 14.54 17.27
CA ARG A 526 -2.59 14.06 16.77
C ARG A 526 -3.77 14.93 17.25
N ASP A 527 -3.82 15.26 18.55
CA ASP A 527 -4.91 16.05 19.10
C ASP A 527 -4.94 17.46 18.52
N GLU A 528 -3.77 18.04 18.24
CA GLU A 528 -3.68 19.35 17.59
C GLU A 528 -4.14 19.28 16.14
N ARG A 529 -3.76 18.22 15.43
CA ARG A 529 -4.17 17.97 14.04
C ARG A 529 -5.68 17.81 13.94
N ASP A 530 -6.27 17.02 14.82
CA ASP A 530 -7.71 16.74 14.79
C ASP A 530 -8.55 18.02 15.00
N ARG A 531 -7.99 19.11 15.56
CA ARG A 531 -8.66 20.43 15.63
C ARG A 531 -8.84 21.11 14.26
N TYR A 532 -8.04 20.75 13.27
CA TYR A 532 -8.15 21.23 11.88
C TYR A 532 -9.08 20.36 11.03
N SER A 533 -9.51 19.21 11.55
CA SER A 533 -10.43 18.32 10.85
C SER A 533 -11.89 18.78 10.98
N VAL A 534 -12.63 18.68 9.88
CA VAL A 534 -14.08 18.87 9.82
C VAL A 534 -14.73 17.59 9.30
N THR A 535 -15.68 17.05 10.07
CA THR A 535 -16.49 15.91 9.68
C THR A 535 -17.88 16.38 9.20
N LEU A 536 -18.21 16.12 7.94
CA LEU A 536 -19.56 16.20 7.40
C LEU A 536 -20.31 14.90 7.65
N ARG A 537 -21.62 15.03 7.87
CA ARG A 537 -22.54 13.90 8.01
C ARG A 537 -23.87 14.19 7.34
N LEU A 538 -24.27 13.31 6.43
CA LEU A 538 -25.60 13.26 5.84
C LEU A 538 -26.36 12.09 6.44
N ARG A 539 -27.38 12.39 7.26
CA ARG A 539 -28.27 11.38 7.84
C ARG A 539 -29.62 11.41 7.12
N VAL A 540 -30.11 10.24 6.72
CA VAL A 540 -31.38 10.07 6.01
C VAL A 540 -32.23 9.07 6.76
N ILE A 541 -33.51 9.38 6.98
CA ILE A 541 -34.49 8.47 7.58
C ILE A 541 -35.69 8.39 6.64
N ASP A 542 -35.96 7.19 6.15
CA ASP A 542 -37.08 6.96 5.23
C ASP A 542 -38.44 6.84 5.95
N ASP A 543 -39.51 6.77 5.17
CA ASP A 543 -40.88 6.62 5.65
C ASP A 543 -41.19 5.27 6.32
N ARG A 544 -40.24 4.32 6.29
CA ARG A 544 -40.27 3.05 7.04
C ARG A 544 -39.51 3.15 8.37
N GLY A 545 -38.81 4.27 8.61
CA GLY A 545 -37.98 4.50 9.79
C GLY A 545 -36.59 3.85 9.70
N VAL A 546 -36.15 3.43 8.51
CA VAL A 546 -34.80 2.89 8.30
C VAL A 546 -33.83 4.04 8.02
N SER A 547 -32.71 4.06 8.73
CA SER A 547 -31.70 5.12 8.60
C SER A 547 -30.54 4.73 7.70
N ALA A 548 -30.01 5.71 6.97
CA ALA A 548 -28.74 5.64 6.26
C ALA A 548 -27.88 6.85 6.64
N GLU A 549 -26.56 6.69 6.59
CA GLU A 549 -25.61 7.75 6.94
C GLU A 549 -24.39 7.73 6.01
N ALA A 550 -24.08 8.88 5.42
CA ALA A 550 -22.81 9.14 4.76
C ALA A 550 -21.99 10.13 5.61
N ARG A 551 -20.69 9.91 5.68
CA ARG A 551 -19.74 10.77 6.40
C ARG A 551 -18.58 11.17 5.50
N ARG A 552 -17.94 12.29 5.82
CA ARG A 552 -16.71 12.75 5.15
C ARG A 552 -15.85 13.58 6.06
N SER A 553 -14.56 13.27 6.16
CA SER A 553 -13.59 14.07 6.91
C SER A 553 -12.58 14.72 5.97
N PHE A 554 -12.31 16.00 6.19
CA PHE A 554 -11.34 16.81 5.46
C PHE A 554 -10.74 17.87 6.39
N PHE A 555 -9.69 18.56 5.95
CA PHE A 555 -8.99 19.57 6.73
C PHE A 555 -9.41 20.96 6.30
N VAL A 556 -9.62 21.85 7.26
CA VAL A 556 -9.73 23.30 7.03
C VAL A 556 -8.50 23.94 7.65
N PHE A 557 -7.58 24.42 6.82
CA PHE A 557 -6.28 24.92 7.26
C PHE A 557 -5.71 25.92 6.26
N HIS A 558 -4.94 26.89 6.75
CA HIS A 558 -4.18 27.81 5.92
C HIS A 558 -2.85 28.11 6.59
N ASP A 559 -1.76 27.88 5.86
CA ASP A 559 -0.42 28.32 6.23
C ASP A 559 -0.18 29.72 5.64
N PRO A 560 0.12 30.75 6.45
CA PRO A 560 0.38 32.09 5.94
C PRO A 560 1.65 32.17 5.08
N THR A 561 2.52 31.17 5.11
CA THR A 561 3.76 31.08 4.31
C THR A 561 3.57 30.33 2.99
N TRP A 562 2.36 29.87 2.65
CA TRP A 562 2.14 29.28 1.32
C TRP A 562 2.41 30.27 0.20
N LYS A 563 3.17 29.83 -0.81
CA LYS A 563 3.33 30.54 -2.07
C LYS A 563 1.95 30.71 -2.71
N ARG A 564 1.68 31.88 -3.28
CA ARG A 564 0.39 32.16 -3.93
C ARG A 564 0.08 31.11 -5.00
N GLY A 565 -1.15 30.58 -4.99
CA GLY A 565 -1.57 29.54 -5.94
C GLY A 565 -1.33 28.11 -5.46
N PHE A 566 -0.70 27.93 -4.29
CA PHE A 566 -0.53 26.64 -3.62
C PHE A 566 -1.44 26.52 -2.38
N PRO A 567 -1.80 25.30 -1.96
CA PRO A 567 -1.48 24.01 -2.60
C PRO A 567 -2.27 23.75 -3.90
N ILE A 568 -1.71 22.92 -4.77
CA ILE A 568 -2.31 22.51 -6.06
C ILE A 568 -2.76 21.06 -5.98
N ASP A 569 -4.02 20.78 -6.31
CA ASP A 569 -4.53 19.43 -6.53
C ASP A 569 -4.08 18.92 -7.91
N LEU A 570 -3.12 18.00 -7.91
CA LEU A 570 -2.57 17.38 -9.11
C LEU A 570 -3.53 16.35 -9.72
N GLY A 571 -4.51 15.87 -8.95
CA GLY A 571 -5.38 14.76 -9.32
C GLY A 571 -4.69 13.39 -9.32
N ALA A 572 -3.39 13.29 -9.08
CA ALA A 572 -2.67 12.04 -8.96
C ALA A 572 -1.58 12.18 -7.90
N SER A 573 -1.18 11.06 -7.30
CA SER A 573 -0.12 11.05 -6.31
C SER A 573 1.24 11.38 -6.93
N GLY A 574 2.11 12.03 -6.15
CA GLY A 574 3.52 12.23 -6.47
C GLY A 574 4.40 11.44 -5.53
N GLU A 575 4.79 10.22 -5.91
CA GLU A 575 5.83 9.46 -5.20
C GLU A 575 7.24 9.89 -5.63
N ALA A 576 7.34 10.43 -6.84
CA ALA A 576 8.55 10.99 -7.37
C ALA A 576 8.86 12.32 -6.66
N ALA A 577 10.07 12.44 -6.11
CA ALA A 577 10.53 13.70 -5.55
C ALA A 577 10.48 14.79 -6.63
N PRO A 578 9.88 15.96 -6.34
CA PRO A 578 10.01 17.12 -7.20
C PRO A 578 11.46 17.60 -7.19
N SER A 579 11.82 18.40 -8.19
CA SER A 579 13.13 19.07 -8.20
C SER A 579 13.00 20.50 -8.67
N PHE A 580 13.70 21.41 -8.00
CA PHE A 580 13.99 22.75 -8.49
C PHE A 580 15.21 22.72 -9.39
N VAL A 581 15.09 23.38 -10.54
CA VAL A 581 16.19 23.54 -11.48
C VAL A 581 15.91 24.68 -12.45
N ASP A 582 16.83 25.61 -12.57
CA ASP A 582 16.87 26.57 -13.68
C ASP A 582 17.16 25.82 -15.01
N LEU A 583 16.11 25.46 -15.76
CA LEU A 583 16.23 24.70 -17.00
C LEU A 583 16.57 25.57 -18.20
N ASP A 584 16.38 26.88 -18.10
CA ASP A 584 16.59 27.80 -19.21
C ASP A 584 17.57 28.94 -18.98
N GLU A 585 18.30 28.86 -17.87
CA GLU A 585 19.38 29.72 -17.45
C GLU A 585 18.92 31.20 -17.31
N ASP A 586 17.67 31.40 -16.87
CA ASP A 586 17.09 32.72 -16.64
C ASP A 586 17.24 33.24 -15.20
N GLY A 587 17.77 32.40 -14.30
CA GLY A 587 17.97 32.69 -12.89
C GLY A 587 16.78 32.38 -11.99
N ARG A 588 15.75 31.70 -12.51
CA ARG A 588 14.60 31.20 -11.75
C ARG A 588 14.51 29.69 -11.91
N ASP A 589 14.20 29.01 -10.82
CA ASP A 589 14.06 27.57 -10.85
C ASP A 589 12.68 27.14 -11.38
N GLU A 590 12.66 26.19 -12.31
CA GLU A 590 11.46 25.42 -12.62
C GLU A 590 11.26 24.26 -11.64
N ILE A 591 10.00 23.92 -11.38
CA ILE A 591 9.64 22.66 -10.73
C ILE A 591 9.49 21.57 -11.79
N VAL A 592 10.34 20.54 -11.71
CA VAL A 592 10.19 19.30 -12.46
C VAL A 592 9.49 18.26 -11.59
N LEU A 593 8.26 17.89 -11.95
CA LEU A 593 7.41 17.01 -11.16
C LEU A 593 6.81 15.86 -11.99
N PRO A 594 7.40 14.65 -11.90
CA PRO A 594 6.78 13.42 -12.37
C PRO A 594 5.66 12.95 -11.41
N THR A 595 4.63 12.27 -11.93
CA THR A 595 3.50 11.78 -11.11
C THR A 595 2.98 10.41 -11.55
N ALA A 596 2.23 9.74 -10.67
CA ALA A 596 1.78 8.36 -10.85
C ALA A 596 0.82 8.15 -12.05
N ASP A 597 0.17 9.20 -12.54
CA ASP A 597 -0.71 9.16 -13.71
C ASP A 597 0.06 9.21 -15.05
N GLY A 598 1.40 9.16 -15.00
CA GLY A 598 2.26 9.14 -16.19
C GLY A 598 2.50 10.50 -16.80
N LEU A 599 2.29 11.56 -16.03
CA LEU A 599 2.56 12.94 -16.44
C LEU A 599 3.87 13.43 -15.82
N LEU A 600 4.68 14.08 -16.66
CA LEU A 600 5.81 14.91 -16.26
C LEU A 600 5.39 16.37 -16.42
N ARG A 601 5.24 17.08 -15.31
CA ARG A 601 4.89 18.50 -15.28
C ARG A 601 6.17 19.32 -15.06
N ILE A 602 6.40 20.31 -15.91
CA ILE A 602 7.44 21.32 -15.75
C ILE A 602 6.69 22.62 -15.44
N LEU A 603 6.85 23.15 -14.23
CA LEU A 603 6.13 24.32 -13.75
C LEU A 603 7.10 25.49 -13.61
N SER A 604 6.81 26.59 -14.29
CA SER A 604 7.58 27.83 -14.21
C SER A 604 6.73 28.95 -13.60
N TRP A 605 7.38 29.93 -12.99
CA TRP A 605 6.71 31.09 -12.42
C TRP A 605 6.98 32.34 -13.25
N ASP A 606 5.93 32.83 -13.92
CA ASP A 606 6.02 33.98 -14.81
C ASP A 606 5.01 35.06 -14.41
N ASP A 607 5.49 36.29 -14.15
CA ASP A 607 4.66 37.46 -13.84
C ASP A 607 3.65 37.26 -12.69
N GLY A 608 3.99 36.42 -11.70
CA GLY A 608 3.12 36.09 -10.57
C GLY A 608 2.06 35.02 -10.86
N GLU A 609 2.19 34.32 -11.97
CA GLU A 609 1.34 33.18 -12.36
C GLU A 609 2.17 31.93 -12.63
N LEU A 610 1.66 30.77 -12.20
CA LEU A 610 2.27 29.48 -12.50
C LEU A 610 1.90 29.03 -13.93
N ARG A 611 2.90 28.72 -14.74
CA ARG A 611 2.74 28.09 -16.05
C ARG A 611 3.14 26.63 -15.98
N SER A 612 2.59 25.82 -16.88
CA SER A 612 2.89 24.39 -16.94
C SER A 612 3.09 23.91 -18.37
N VAL A 613 4.17 23.17 -18.58
CA VAL A 613 4.39 22.28 -19.71
C VAL A 613 4.21 20.84 -19.22
N THR A 614 3.44 20.04 -19.93
CA THR A 614 3.21 18.63 -19.56
C THR A 614 3.66 17.70 -20.68
N ALA A 615 4.51 16.75 -20.33
CA ALA A 615 4.84 15.60 -21.17
C ALA A 615 4.09 14.36 -20.70
N GLU A 616 3.63 13.53 -21.63
CA GLU A 616 2.90 12.30 -21.36
C GLU A 616 3.75 11.07 -21.70
N LEU A 617 3.74 10.07 -20.81
CA LEU A 617 4.25 8.75 -21.12
C LEU A 617 3.23 7.95 -21.95
N ASP A 618 3.65 6.80 -22.46
CA ASP A 618 2.82 5.95 -23.31
C ASP A 618 1.57 5.42 -22.55
N ALA A 619 0.47 5.25 -23.28
CA ALA A 619 -0.72 4.56 -22.78
C ALA A 619 -0.49 3.04 -22.66
N LEU A 620 -0.91 2.45 -21.55
CA LEU A 620 -0.92 1.01 -21.31
C LEU A 620 -2.01 0.34 -22.15
N ALA A 621 -1.62 -0.67 -22.93
CA ALA A 621 -2.52 -1.42 -23.83
C ALA A 621 -3.38 -0.51 -24.75
N GLY A 622 -2.86 0.66 -25.11
CA GLY A 622 -3.56 1.63 -25.98
C GLY A 622 -4.78 2.30 -25.34
N ARG A 623 -5.00 2.18 -24.01
CA ARG A 623 -6.09 2.84 -23.29
C ARG A 623 -5.59 4.17 -22.70
N PRO A 624 -5.95 5.35 -23.24
CA PRO A 624 -5.36 6.64 -22.82
C PRO A 624 -5.58 7.00 -21.34
N ALA A 625 -6.62 6.45 -20.70
CA ALA A 625 -6.89 6.63 -19.29
C ALA A 625 -5.90 5.89 -18.37
N HIS A 626 -5.15 4.92 -18.90
CA HIS A 626 -4.14 4.17 -18.17
C HIS A 626 -2.79 4.44 -18.83
N ARG A 627 -1.97 5.32 -18.26
CA ARG A 627 -0.60 5.55 -18.72
C ARG A 627 0.39 4.78 -17.86
N GLU A 628 1.60 4.66 -18.39
CA GLU A 628 2.78 4.24 -17.64
C GLU A 628 2.93 5.04 -16.33
N THR A 629 3.15 4.37 -15.21
CA THR A 629 3.34 5.00 -13.89
C THR A 629 4.79 5.45 -13.68
N ILE A 630 5.00 6.64 -13.10
CA ILE A 630 6.32 7.09 -12.60
C ILE A 630 6.31 7.07 -11.07
N ILE A 631 7.32 6.46 -10.45
CA ILE A 631 7.40 6.28 -8.98
C ILE A 631 8.64 6.95 -8.37
N ARG A 632 9.65 7.30 -9.17
CA ARG A 632 10.90 7.93 -8.71
C ARG A 632 11.11 9.27 -9.41
N GLY A 633 11.86 10.14 -8.74
CA GLY A 633 12.22 11.48 -9.24
C GLY A 633 12.87 11.42 -10.62
N ALA A 634 12.87 12.57 -11.31
CA ALA A 634 13.60 12.71 -12.56
C ALA A 634 15.11 12.85 -12.32
N SER A 635 15.88 12.59 -13.36
CA SER A 635 17.27 13.02 -13.44
C SER A 635 17.42 14.06 -14.53
N ILE A 636 18.10 15.14 -14.18
CA ILE A 636 18.17 16.35 -14.99
C ILE A 636 19.65 16.58 -15.31
N GLY A 637 19.98 16.74 -16.59
CA GLY A 637 21.36 16.96 -17.01
C GLY A 637 21.55 16.89 -18.52
N LYS A 638 22.76 17.22 -18.97
CA LYS A 638 23.13 17.14 -20.38
C LYS A 638 23.45 15.69 -20.75
N LEU A 639 22.72 15.13 -21.72
CA LEU A 639 23.00 13.78 -22.22
C LEU A 639 24.12 13.79 -23.26
N ALA A 640 24.28 14.86 -24.04
CA ALA A 640 25.40 15.06 -24.95
C ALA A 640 26.04 16.44 -24.75
N GLN A 641 27.32 16.57 -25.14
CA GLN A 641 28.17 17.72 -24.79
C GLN A 641 27.62 19.08 -25.28
N ASP A 642 27.00 19.10 -26.46
CA ASP A 642 26.41 20.31 -27.08
C ASP A 642 24.88 20.37 -26.95
N ASP A 643 24.32 19.59 -26.02
CA ASP A 643 22.88 19.40 -25.90
C ASP A 643 22.27 20.30 -24.83
N ALA A 644 20.99 20.65 -25.02
CA ALA A 644 20.20 21.25 -23.97
C ALA A 644 19.99 20.25 -22.81
N VAL A 645 19.71 20.77 -21.62
CA VAL A 645 19.36 19.96 -20.46
C VAL A 645 18.19 19.03 -20.81
N SER A 646 18.32 17.76 -20.42
CA SER A 646 17.29 16.74 -20.61
C SER A 646 16.74 16.28 -19.27
N ILE A 647 15.47 15.90 -19.27
CA ILE A 647 14.76 15.36 -18.14
C ILE A 647 14.52 13.87 -18.41
N VAL A 648 15.12 13.01 -17.59
CA VAL A 648 15.08 11.55 -17.74
C VAL A 648 14.25 10.93 -16.63
N VAL A 649 13.26 10.12 -17.02
CA VAL A 649 12.35 9.42 -16.09
C VAL A 649 12.23 7.96 -16.47
N ALA A 650 11.99 7.09 -15.49
CA ALA A 650 11.72 5.68 -15.70
C ALA A 650 10.30 5.31 -15.27
N SER A 651 9.70 4.37 -16.00
CA SER A 651 8.35 3.92 -15.74
C SER A 651 8.30 2.55 -15.07
N ARG A 652 7.15 2.29 -14.46
CA ARG A 652 6.83 1.04 -13.79
C ARG A 652 6.85 -0.18 -14.73
N SER A 653 6.56 -0.04 -16.03
CA SER A 653 6.67 -1.17 -16.97
C SER A 653 8.11 -1.45 -17.42
N GLY A 654 9.07 -0.62 -16.99
CA GLY A 654 10.49 -0.74 -17.28
C GLY A 654 10.92 -0.02 -18.55
N LYS A 655 10.21 1.05 -18.93
CA LYS A 655 10.65 1.98 -19.98
C LYS A 655 11.43 3.14 -19.36
N VAL A 656 12.38 3.68 -20.11
CA VAL A 656 13.12 4.90 -19.73
C VAL A 656 12.91 5.93 -20.83
N TYR A 657 12.53 7.15 -20.44
CA TYR A 657 12.21 8.26 -21.31
C TYR A 657 13.18 9.40 -21.08
N ALA A 658 13.48 10.16 -22.14
CA ALA A 658 14.17 11.44 -22.06
C ALA A 658 13.34 12.51 -22.77
N PHE A 659 13.17 13.66 -22.13
CA PHE A 659 12.43 14.81 -22.64
C PHE A 659 13.32 16.06 -22.63
N ASP A 660 13.02 17.03 -23.49
CA ASP A 660 13.56 18.38 -23.38
C ASP A 660 12.67 19.26 -22.47
N ARG A 661 13.09 20.52 -22.25
CA ARG A 661 12.33 21.48 -21.43
C ARG A 661 10.95 21.86 -21.99
N ALA A 662 10.72 21.63 -23.29
CA ALA A 662 9.42 21.85 -23.92
C ALA A 662 8.50 20.62 -23.78
N GLY A 663 8.95 19.57 -23.06
CA GLY A 663 8.23 18.32 -22.88
C GLY A 663 8.24 17.43 -24.13
N GLN A 664 9.08 17.74 -25.14
CA GLN A 664 9.21 16.92 -26.32
C GLN A 664 10.16 15.75 -26.05
N ARG A 665 9.72 14.55 -26.44
CA ARG A 665 10.50 13.32 -26.30
C ARG A 665 11.73 13.37 -27.21
N ARG A 666 12.89 13.01 -26.66
CA ARG A 666 14.16 12.89 -27.39
C ARG A 666 14.14 11.72 -28.37
N GLU A 667 14.86 11.87 -29.48
CA GLU A 667 15.10 10.77 -30.43
C GLU A 667 15.82 9.61 -29.73
N GLY A 668 15.47 8.37 -30.09
CA GLY A 668 16.01 7.17 -29.45
C GLY A 668 15.23 6.70 -28.20
N PHE A 669 14.31 7.51 -27.68
CA PHE A 669 13.52 7.18 -26.48
C PHE A 669 12.02 6.97 -26.79
N PRO A 670 11.31 6.11 -26.01
CA PRO A 670 11.81 5.38 -24.85
C PRO A 670 12.66 4.17 -25.22
N VAL A 671 13.62 3.86 -24.35
CA VAL A 671 14.28 2.55 -24.29
C VAL A 671 13.56 1.66 -23.27
N SER A 672 13.86 0.36 -23.22
CA SER A 672 13.16 -0.56 -22.32
C SER A 672 14.07 -1.67 -21.80
N VAL A 673 13.82 -2.08 -20.56
CA VAL A 673 14.35 -3.34 -20.01
C VAL A 673 13.86 -4.52 -20.84
N ARG A 674 14.65 -5.59 -20.85
CA ARG A 674 14.41 -6.77 -21.68
C ARG A 674 13.31 -7.67 -21.09
N PRO A 675 12.17 -7.87 -21.78
CA PRO A 675 11.08 -8.69 -21.27
C PRO A 675 11.50 -10.15 -21.00
N ASP A 676 12.35 -10.71 -21.86
CA ASP A 676 12.82 -12.10 -21.76
C ASP A 676 13.59 -12.40 -20.46
N LEU A 677 14.16 -11.38 -19.80
CA LEU A 677 14.88 -11.54 -18.54
C LEU A 677 13.96 -11.63 -17.32
N ALA A 678 12.74 -11.09 -17.39
CA ALA A 678 11.75 -11.14 -16.31
C ALA A 678 10.94 -12.46 -16.29
N HIS A 679 10.93 -13.21 -17.41
CA HIS A 679 10.13 -14.43 -17.59
C HIS A 679 10.97 -15.69 -17.93
N PRO A 680 11.79 -16.25 -17.02
CA PRO A 680 12.57 -17.46 -17.32
C PRO A 680 11.73 -18.75 -17.20
N ALA A 681 12.19 -19.81 -17.89
CA ALA A 681 11.49 -21.09 -18.12
C ALA A 681 11.13 -21.96 -16.87
N THR A 682 11.32 -21.52 -15.63
CA THR A 682 11.03 -22.32 -14.42
C THR A 682 10.28 -21.50 -13.36
N LYS A 683 9.38 -22.15 -12.61
CA LYS A 683 8.54 -21.55 -11.54
C LYS A 683 9.34 -20.72 -10.51
N GLU A 684 10.58 -21.09 -10.24
CA GLU A 684 11.48 -20.43 -9.27
C GLU A 684 12.09 -19.08 -9.72
N ARG A 685 11.65 -18.53 -10.86
CA ARG A 685 12.36 -17.43 -11.54
C ARG A 685 11.52 -16.27 -12.06
N ARG A 686 10.20 -16.28 -11.90
CA ARG A 686 9.38 -15.14 -12.31
C ARG A 686 9.61 -13.99 -11.35
N VAL A 687 10.10 -12.89 -11.90
CA VAL A 687 10.31 -11.62 -11.21
C VAL A 687 9.51 -10.56 -11.94
N GLU A 688 9.01 -9.61 -11.18
CA GLU A 688 8.23 -8.52 -11.73
C GLU A 688 9.07 -7.69 -12.71
N ARG A 689 8.51 -7.34 -13.88
CA ARG A 689 9.14 -6.40 -14.81
C ARG A 689 8.96 -4.98 -14.28
N GLY A 690 9.96 -4.13 -14.40
CA GLY A 690 9.83 -2.70 -14.11
C GLY A 690 11.11 -2.01 -13.66
N VAL A 691 11.04 -0.69 -13.53
CA VAL A 691 12.08 0.14 -12.92
C VAL A 691 11.43 0.93 -11.78
N LEU A 692 11.99 0.80 -10.57
CA LEU A 692 11.61 1.55 -9.36
C LEU A 692 12.81 2.32 -8.77
N SER A 693 13.82 2.57 -9.59
CA SER A 693 14.99 3.41 -9.27
C SER A 693 14.92 4.74 -10.01
N ARG A 694 15.57 5.77 -9.46
CA ARG A 694 15.85 7.00 -10.21
C ARG A 694 16.92 6.69 -11.26
N PRO A 695 16.78 7.11 -12.52
CA PRO A 695 17.87 7.01 -13.49
C PRO A 695 19.10 7.79 -13.02
N VAL A 696 20.32 7.36 -13.34
CA VAL A 696 21.53 8.12 -13.03
C VAL A 696 22.24 8.49 -14.32
N LEU A 697 22.64 9.75 -14.45
CA LEU A 697 23.34 10.28 -15.62
C LEU A 697 24.83 10.35 -15.30
N VAL A 698 25.65 9.62 -16.06
CA VAL A 698 27.09 9.50 -15.77
C VAL A 698 27.85 9.05 -17.02
N ASP A 699 29.04 9.55 -17.24
CA ASP A 699 29.97 9.03 -18.25
C ASP A 699 30.64 7.75 -17.71
N LEU A 700 30.21 6.59 -18.21
CA LEU A 700 30.77 5.29 -17.80
C LEU A 700 31.94 4.87 -18.68
N ASP A 701 31.90 5.19 -19.98
CA ASP A 701 32.83 4.65 -20.97
C ASP A 701 33.97 5.60 -21.36
N GLY A 702 33.99 6.80 -20.76
CA GLY A 702 34.97 7.86 -20.97
C GLY A 702 34.81 8.56 -22.34
N LYS A 703 33.66 8.43 -22.98
CA LYS A 703 33.37 9.07 -24.28
C LYS A 703 32.40 10.24 -24.08
N PRO A 704 32.39 11.22 -25.01
CA PRO A 704 31.48 12.36 -24.90
C PRO A 704 30.01 11.93 -24.80
N GLY A 705 29.34 12.44 -23.77
CA GLY A 705 27.93 12.19 -23.46
C GLY A 705 27.75 11.33 -22.22
N ALA A 706 26.64 11.53 -21.51
CA ALA A 706 26.31 10.74 -20.33
C ALA A 706 25.51 9.49 -20.73
N GLU A 707 25.85 8.37 -20.12
CA GLU A 707 24.99 7.19 -20.08
C GLU A 707 23.90 7.33 -19.01
N ILE A 708 22.80 6.62 -19.24
CA ILE A 708 21.65 6.51 -18.35
C ILE A 708 21.69 5.13 -17.71
N VAL A 709 22.00 5.10 -16.42
CA VAL A 709 22.07 3.88 -15.61
C VAL A 709 20.78 3.70 -14.83
N VAL A 710 20.19 2.50 -14.89
CA VAL A 710 19.03 2.13 -14.05
C VAL A 710 19.21 0.74 -13.47
N SER A 711 18.67 0.55 -12.28
CA SER A 711 18.46 -0.79 -11.71
C SER A 711 17.00 -1.22 -11.91
N ALA A 712 16.80 -2.49 -12.23
CA ALA A 712 15.49 -3.01 -12.62
C ALA A 712 15.01 -4.14 -11.69
N LEU A 713 13.70 -4.30 -11.63
CA LEU A 713 13.02 -5.34 -10.85
C LEU A 713 13.31 -6.76 -11.36
N ASP A 714 13.79 -6.88 -12.60
CA ASP A 714 14.25 -8.13 -13.19
C ASP A 714 15.61 -8.61 -12.64
N GLY A 715 16.19 -7.90 -11.66
CA GLY A 715 17.47 -8.23 -11.04
C GLY A 715 18.70 -7.85 -11.85
N HIS A 716 18.55 -6.94 -12.82
CA HIS A 716 19.64 -6.45 -13.65
C HIS A 716 19.87 -4.95 -13.50
N VAL A 717 21.09 -4.53 -13.80
CA VAL A 717 21.48 -3.13 -14.02
C VAL A 717 21.65 -2.92 -15.51
N TYR A 718 21.06 -1.86 -16.04
CA TYR A 718 21.12 -1.46 -17.45
C TYR A 718 21.85 -0.11 -17.57
N ALA A 719 22.55 0.08 -18.68
CA ALA A 719 23.13 1.35 -19.07
C ALA A 719 22.83 1.59 -20.55
N TRP A 720 22.24 2.74 -20.89
CA TRP A 720 22.02 3.18 -22.27
C TRP A 720 22.78 4.46 -22.53
N ARG A 721 23.24 4.63 -23.77
CA ARG A 721 23.91 5.83 -24.24
C ARG A 721 22.87 6.94 -24.50
N HIS A 722 23.36 8.17 -24.66
CA HIS A 722 22.53 9.34 -24.94
C HIS A 722 21.61 9.20 -26.19
N ASP A 723 21.91 8.26 -27.10
CA ASP A 723 21.14 7.99 -28.33
C ASP A 723 20.14 6.82 -28.19
N GLY A 724 20.03 6.25 -27.00
CA GLY A 724 19.16 5.11 -26.70
C GLY A 724 19.78 3.74 -27.00
N ALA A 725 21.02 3.67 -27.51
CA ALA A 725 21.70 2.39 -27.70
C ALA A 725 22.11 1.79 -26.35
N LEU A 726 21.88 0.48 -26.16
CA LEU A 726 22.35 -0.24 -24.97
C LEU A 726 23.89 -0.26 -24.95
N LEU A 727 24.50 0.13 -23.82
CA LEU A 727 25.95 0.15 -23.65
C LEU A 727 26.51 -1.27 -23.70
N GLY A 728 27.64 -1.46 -24.39
CA GLY A 728 28.33 -2.75 -24.44
C GLY A 728 28.73 -3.22 -23.03
N GLY A 729 28.46 -4.49 -22.72
CA GLY A 729 28.68 -5.04 -21.37
C GLY A 729 27.43 -5.08 -20.48
N PHE A 730 26.37 -4.36 -20.85
CA PHE A 730 25.08 -4.33 -20.13
C PHE A 730 23.97 -5.06 -20.90
N PRO A 731 22.89 -5.54 -20.23
CA PRO A 731 22.66 -5.49 -18.78
C PRO A 731 23.53 -6.47 -17.98
N VAL A 732 23.82 -6.10 -16.72
CA VAL A 732 24.56 -6.95 -15.76
C VAL A 732 23.57 -7.57 -14.77
N ARG A 733 23.61 -8.91 -14.62
CA ARG A 733 22.78 -9.64 -13.66
C ARG A 733 23.37 -9.53 -12.25
N VAL A 734 22.57 -9.04 -11.31
CA VAL A 734 22.95 -8.90 -9.90
C VAL A 734 22.46 -10.12 -9.12
N ALA A 735 23.36 -11.09 -8.94
CA ALA A 735 23.06 -12.32 -8.22
C ALA A 735 24.32 -12.96 -7.63
N PRO A 736 24.19 -13.82 -6.60
CA PRO A 736 25.31 -14.60 -6.08
C PRO A 736 25.93 -15.53 -7.15
N ALA A 737 27.17 -15.96 -6.91
CA ALA A 737 27.93 -16.78 -7.85
C ALA A 737 27.28 -18.14 -8.20
N ALA A 738 26.34 -18.64 -7.39
CA ALA A 738 25.60 -19.87 -7.69
C ALA A 738 24.50 -19.62 -8.74
N GLU A 739 24.62 -20.25 -9.91
CA GLU A 739 23.70 -20.10 -11.05
C GLU A 739 22.24 -20.49 -10.75
N THR A 740 22.00 -21.30 -9.71
CA THR A 740 20.68 -21.77 -9.30
C THR A 740 19.95 -20.82 -8.34
N ALA A 741 20.60 -19.76 -7.88
CA ALA A 741 20.05 -18.91 -6.84
C ALA A 741 18.97 -17.95 -7.39
N ALA A 742 17.86 -17.82 -6.64
CA ALA A 742 16.75 -16.92 -6.98
C ALA A 742 17.23 -15.48 -7.24
N ILE A 743 16.70 -14.85 -8.28
CA ILE A 743 16.98 -13.45 -8.63
C ILE A 743 16.18 -12.56 -7.66
N GLY A 744 16.84 -11.55 -7.08
CA GLY A 744 16.15 -10.55 -6.26
C GLY A 744 15.84 -9.31 -7.09
N LYS A 745 14.65 -8.72 -6.86
CA LYS A 745 14.32 -7.39 -7.38
C LYS A 745 15.38 -6.36 -6.94
N ILE A 746 15.54 -5.29 -7.72
CA ILE A 746 16.38 -4.14 -7.35
C ILE A 746 15.50 -2.89 -7.42
N VAL A 747 15.25 -2.27 -6.26
CA VAL A 747 14.51 -1.00 -6.14
C VAL A 747 15.39 0.17 -5.73
N SER A 748 16.64 -0.10 -5.34
CA SER A 748 17.61 0.92 -4.93
C SER A 748 18.06 1.73 -6.14
N THR A 749 18.17 3.05 -5.98
CA THR A 749 18.83 3.88 -6.99
C THR A 749 20.32 3.52 -7.01
N PRO A 750 20.92 3.24 -8.19
CA PRO A 750 22.35 2.97 -8.26
C PRO A 750 23.14 4.20 -7.81
N ALA A 751 24.21 3.98 -7.04
CA ALA A 751 25.20 5.01 -6.77
C ALA A 751 26.39 4.78 -7.71
N VAL A 752 26.96 5.85 -8.27
CA VAL A 752 28.02 5.72 -9.29
C VAL A 752 29.17 6.66 -8.98
N GLY A 753 30.38 6.11 -8.90
CA GLY A 753 31.60 6.84 -8.54
C GLY A 753 32.80 5.92 -8.40
N ASP A 754 34.00 6.49 -8.32
CA ASP A 754 35.26 5.74 -8.29
C ASP A 754 35.55 5.24 -6.88
N ILE A 755 35.27 3.95 -6.65
CA ILE A 755 35.43 3.35 -5.31
C ILE A 755 36.72 2.54 -5.19
N ASP A 756 37.43 2.27 -6.30
CA ASP A 756 38.66 1.49 -6.31
C ASP A 756 39.90 2.28 -6.77
N GLY A 757 39.75 3.59 -6.97
CA GLY A 757 40.82 4.56 -7.21
C GLY A 757 41.47 4.42 -8.59
N ASP A 758 40.81 3.76 -9.54
CA ASP A 758 41.36 3.49 -10.87
C ASP A 758 41.12 4.61 -11.90
N GLY A 759 40.39 5.65 -11.50
CA GLY A 759 39.99 6.79 -12.31
C GLY A 759 38.75 6.53 -13.16
N ARG A 760 38.03 5.43 -12.95
CA ARG A 760 36.75 5.10 -13.61
C ARG A 760 35.68 4.86 -12.56
N PRO A 761 34.42 5.20 -12.86
CA PRO A 761 33.35 4.97 -11.90
C PRO A 761 32.86 3.52 -11.89
N GLU A 762 32.58 3.01 -10.70
CA GLU A 762 31.83 1.80 -10.43
C GLU A 762 30.36 2.10 -10.15
N ILE A 763 29.50 1.11 -10.37
CA ILE A 763 28.07 1.17 -10.06
C ILE A 763 27.78 0.31 -8.84
N VAL A 764 27.36 0.94 -7.73
CA VAL A 764 27.01 0.26 -6.49
C VAL A 764 25.49 0.15 -6.35
N VAL A 765 25.01 -1.07 -6.07
CA VAL A 765 23.57 -1.38 -5.92
C VAL A 765 23.29 -2.34 -4.77
N GLY A 766 22.15 -2.13 -4.10
CA GLY A 766 21.59 -3.06 -3.12
C GLY A 766 20.47 -3.92 -3.71
N SER A 767 20.44 -5.22 -3.41
CA SER A 767 19.36 -6.12 -3.85
C SER A 767 18.30 -6.32 -2.77
N ASN A 768 17.03 -6.43 -3.17
CA ASN A 768 15.91 -6.77 -2.29
C ASN A 768 15.96 -8.24 -1.80
N ARG A 769 16.93 -9.02 -2.27
CA ARG A 769 17.17 -10.39 -1.84
C ARG A 769 17.61 -10.44 -0.37
N LEU A 770 16.99 -11.35 0.37
CA LEU A 770 17.39 -11.70 1.73
C LEU A 770 17.51 -13.22 1.85
N HIS A 771 18.74 -13.72 1.93
CA HIS A 771 19.05 -15.16 2.01
C HIS A 771 19.69 -15.49 3.35
N GLU A 772 19.10 -16.41 4.12
CA GLU A 772 19.58 -16.80 5.45
C GLU A 772 19.83 -15.63 6.43
N GLY A 773 19.08 -14.52 6.28
CA GLY A 773 19.22 -13.31 7.10
C GLY A 773 20.34 -12.37 6.64
N LEU A 774 20.83 -12.53 5.41
CA LEU A 774 21.86 -11.68 4.79
C LEU A 774 21.29 -10.91 3.60
N ALA A 775 21.34 -9.59 3.68
CA ALA A 775 21.09 -8.65 2.59
C ALA A 775 22.38 -8.50 1.77
N THR A 776 22.26 -8.22 0.47
CA THR A 776 23.41 -8.22 -0.45
C THR A 776 23.54 -6.90 -1.19
N ALA A 777 24.75 -6.35 -1.20
CA ALA A 777 25.18 -5.26 -2.08
C ALA A 777 26.21 -5.77 -3.11
N TYR A 778 26.33 -5.03 -4.21
CA TYR A 778 27.23 -5.33 -5.32
C TYR A 778 27.82 -4.04 -5.87
N ALA A 779 29.06 -4.11 -6.34
CA ALA A 779 29.72 -3.06 -7.11
C ALA A 779 30.11 -3.63 -8.48
N ILE A 780 29.70 -2.94 -9.53
CA ILE A 780 29.83 -3.33 -10.93
C ILE A 780 30.82 -2.39 -11.61
N ARG A 781 31.77 -2.94 -12.35
CA ARG A 781 32.75 -2.16 -13.11
C ARG A 781 32.10 -1.44 -14.29
N SER A 782 32.65 -0.30 -14.68
CA SER A 782 32.20 0.53 -15.81
C SER A 782 32.01 -0.23 -17.14
N ASP A 783 32.82 -1.26 -17.43
CA ASP A 783 32.75 -2.08 -18.65
C ASP A 783 31.90 -3.37 -18.49
N GLY A 784 31.30 -3.58 -17.32
CA GLY A 784 30.32 -4.63 -17.06
C GLY A 784 30.79 -6.02 -17.48
N ASN A 785 29.97 -6.75 -18.24
CA ASN A 785 30.28 -8.12 -18.66
C ASN A 785 31.48 -8.24 -19.62
N LEU A 786 32.02 -7.14 -20.13
CA LEU A 786 33.21 -7.15 -20.99
C LEU A 786 34.51 -7.22 -20.19
N HIS A 787 34.46 -6.98 -18.88
CA HIS A 787 35.65 -7.05 -18.04
C HIS A 787 36.23 -8.48 -17.99
N PRO A 788 37.55 -8.68 -18.19
CA PRO A 788 38.17 -10.01 -18.24
C PRO A 788 37.98 -10.88 -16.98
N GLY A 789 37.73 -10.25 -15.81
CA GLY A 789 37.46 -10.91 -14.53
C GLY A 789 35.98 -11.13 -14.23
N GLY A 790 35.08 -10.75 -15.14
CA GLY A 790 33.66 -10.59 -14.89
C GLY A 790 33.31 -9.21 -14.33
N PRO A 791 32.01 -8.90 -14.22
CA PRO A 791 31.51 -7.54 -14.05
C PRO A 791 31.68 -6.93 -12.66
N PHE A 792 32.09 -7.71 -11.65
CA PHE A 792 32.08 -7.26 -10.26
C PHE A 792 33.47 -6.89 -9.75
N VAL A 793 33.52 -5.86 -8.92
CA VAL A 793 34.71 -5.46 -8.16
C VAL A 793 35.07 -6.57 -7.14
N PRO A 794 36.37 -6.88 -6.93
CA PRO A 794 36.79 -7.82 -5.89
C PRO A 794 36.20 -7.49 -4.51
N GLY A 795 35.65 -8.48 -3.81
CA GLY A 795 34.99 -8.27 -2.50
C GLY A 795 33.50 -7.92 -2.58
N TRP A 796 32.97 -7.61 -3.76
CA TRP A 796 31.58 -7.17 -3.95
C TRP A 796 30.66 -8.21 -4.63
N ARG A 797 30.97 -9.51 -4.54
CA ARG A 797 30.22 -10.58 -5.25
C ARG A 797 29.70 -11.71 -4.34
N PRO A 798 28.66 -11.51 -3.53
CA PRO A 798 28.11 -10.23 -3.03
C PRO A 798 28.89 -9.72 -1.80
N PHE A 799 28.68 -8.45 -1.43
CA PHE A 799 28.96 -7.96 -0.08
C PHE A 799 27.73 -8.22 0.82
N GLU A 800 27.90 -8.89 1.95
CA GLU A 800 26.79 -9.40 2.77
C GLU A 800 26.64 -8.67 4.10
N LEU A 801 25.39 -8.35 4.45
CA LEU A 801 25.02 -7.58 5.63
C LEU A 801 23.91 -8.28 6.42
N PRO A 802 24.03 -8.42 7.75
CA PRO A 802 22.94 -8.94 8.56
C PRO A 802 21.69 -8.06 8.47
N ALA A 803 20.57 -8.67 8.12
CA ALA A 803 19.26 -8.03 8.11
C ALA A 803 18.18 -9.01 8.59
N ILE A 804 17.13 -8.47 9.18
CA ILE A 804 15.97 -9.25 9.59
C ILE A 804 15.01 -9.32 8.39
N ARG A 805 14.24 -10.40 8.27
CA ARG A 805 13.11 -10.42 7.32
C ARG A 805 11.90 -9.87 8.06
N PRO A 806 11.45 -8.63 7.81
CA PRO A 806 10.17 -8.21 8.34
C PRO A 806 9.07 -8.79 7.45
N ASP A 807 8.19 -9.62 8.02
CA ASP A 807 6.91 -9.99 7.40
C ASP A 807 5.90 -8.81 7.46
N LEU A 808 6.41 -7.56 7.52
CA LEU A 808 5.63 -6.33 7.73
C LEU A 808 5.17 -5.75 6.37
N LEU A 809 6.10 -5.62 5.41
CA LEU A 809 5.83 -5.16 4.04
C LEU A 809 6.67 -5.98 3.04
N PRO A 810 6.17 -7.13 2.56
CA PRO A 810 6.80 -7.89 1.48
C PRO A 810 7.02 -7.01 0.25
N THR A 811 8.11 -7.26 -0.48
CA THR A 811 8.54 -6.47 -1.67
C THR A 811 9.15 -5.10 -1.35
N MET A 812 8.62 -4.34 -0.39
CA MET A 812 9.04 -2.95 -0.07
C MET A 812 9.92 -2.81 1.20
N ALA A 813 10.20 -3.90 1.93
CA ALA A 813 11.00 -3.85 3.16
C ALA A 813 11.95 -5.06 3.38
N SER A 814 12.44 -5.70 2.32
CA SER A 814 13.39 -6.82 2.41
C SER A 814 14.72 -6.56 1.69
N GLY A 815 15.83 -7.01 2.27
CA GLY A 815 17.16 -6.88 1.68
C GLY A 815 17.73 -5.47 1.82
N LEU A 816 18.53 -5.04 0.85
CA LEU A 816 19.15 -3.72 0.80
C LEU A 816 18.45 -2.88 -0.28
N GLN A 817 17.31 -2.30 0.09
CA GLN A 817 16.47 -1.52 -0.83
C GLN A 817 16.83 -0.04 -0.88
N MET A 818 17.51 0.44 0.15
CA MET A 818 17.90 1.83 0.28
C MET A 818 19.10 2.10 -0.62
N SER A 819 19.12 3.27 -1.25
CA SER A 819 20.17 3.64 -2.19
C SER A 819 21.50 3.75 -1.42
N PRO A 820 22.58 3.10 -1.88
CA PRO A 820 23.92 3.37 -1.37
C PRO A 820 24.26 4.86 -1.54
N VAL A 821 25.13 5.37 -0.67
CA VAL A 821 25.68 6.73 -0.79
C VAL A 821 27.19 6.59 -0.92
N LEU A 822 27.78 7.33 -1.86
CA LEU A 822 29.22 7.42 -2.05
C LEU A 822 29.72 8.74 -1.47
N VAL A 823 30.84 8.68 -0.79
CA VAL A 823 31.42 9.81 -0.07
C VAL A 823 32.89 9.55 0.18
N ASP A 824 33.75 10.52 -0.13
CA ASP A 824 35.15 10.53 0.29
C ASP A 824 35.25 11.08 1.73
N VAL A 825 35.46 10.20 2.71
CA VAL A 825 35.48 10.55 4.14
C VAL A 825 36.89 10.83 4.66
N ASP A 826 37.93 10.34 3.98
CA ASP A 826 39.32 10.46 4.42
C ASP A 826 40.20 11.38 3.55
N GLY A 827 39.64 11.88 2.45
CA GLY A 827 40.23 12.88 1.56
C GLY A 827 41.22 12.30 0.56
N ASP A 828 41.21 10.99 0.32
CA ASP A 828 42.11 10.32 -0.61
C ASP A 828 41.60 10.25 -2.07
N LEU A 829 40.37 10.75 -2.31
CA LEU A 829 39.61 10.74 -3.57
C LEU A 829 39.04 9.36 -3.98
N ASP A 830 39.30 8.30 -3.22
CA ASP A 830 38.64 7.01 -3.40
C ASP A 830 37.34 7.05 -2.58
N GLU A 831 36.17 6.92 -3.22
CA GLU A 831 34.90 7.09 -2.52
C GLU A 831 34.55 5.87 -1.65
N GLU A 832 34.25 6.10 -0.37
CA GLU A 832 33.66 5.08 0.50
C GLU A 832 32.15 4.90 0.26
N VAL A 833 31.69 3.68 0.53
CA VAL A 833 30.28 3.31 0.37
C VAL A 833 29.58 3.24 1.73
N VAL A 834 28.55 4.07 1.91
CA VAL A 834 27.60 3.92 3.01
C VAL A 834 26.53 2.91 2.63
N LEU A 835 26.45 1.81 3.39
CA LEU A 835 25.43 0.78 3.24
C LEU A 835 24.48 0.76 4.45
N TYR A 836 23.19 0.79 4.14
CA TYR A 836 22.11 0.88 5.10
C TYR A 836 21.01 -0.13 4.77
N ALA A 837 20.83 -1.14 5.62
CA ALA A 837 19.86 -2.21 5.41
C ALA A 837 18.55 -1.98 6.19
N VAL A 838 17.42 -2.22 5.54
CA VAL A 838 16.10 -2.19 6.18
C VAL A 838 16.04 -3.28 7.26
N THR A 839 15.65 -2.92 8.47
CA THR A 839 15.72 -3.76 9.67
C THR A 839 17.12 -4.31 10.00
N GLY A 840 18.15 -3.72 9.41
CA GLY A 840 19.55 -3.96 9.75
C GLY A 840 19.88 -3.39 11.12
N ASN A 841 20.92 -3.95 11.74
CA ASN A 841 21.37 -3.55 13.08
C ASN A 841 22.60 -2.64 13.09
N ALA A 842 23.03 -2.17 11.92
CA ALA A 842 24.13 -1.23 11.75
C ALA A 842 24.00 -0.49 10.42
N VAL A 843 24.50 0.74 10.38
CA VAL A 843 24.96 1.37 9.13
C VAL A 843 26.45 1.07 9.00
N LEU A 844 26.91 0.75 7.79
CA LEU A 844 28.32 0.49 7.52
C LEU A 844 28.90 1.54 6.59
N LEU A 845 30.11 1.98 6.90
CA LEU A 845 31.01 2.59 5.92
C LEU A 845 31.94 1.49 5.40
N VAL A 846 31.99 1.31 4.09
CA VAL A 846 32.78 0.29 3.41
C VAL A 846 33.80 0.98 2.52
N ASP A 847 35.06 0.67 2.76
CA ASP A 847 36.21 1.15 1.99
C ASP A 847 36.68 0.01 1.06
N GLN A 848 37.00 0.36 -0.19
CA GLN A 848 37.48 -0.53 -1.23
C GLN A 848 38.87 -0.07 -1.72
N PRO A 849 39.95 -0.47 -1.03
CA PRO A 849 41.29 -0.02 -1.44
C PRO A 849 41.66 -0.56 -2.82
N SER A 850 42.36 0.25 -3.61
CA SER A 850 42.80 -0.06 -4.98
C SER A 850 43.54 -1.39 -5.16
N ASP A 851 44.22 -1.90 -4.13
CA ASP A 851 44.98 -3.16 -4.17
C ASP A 851 44.34 -4.33 -3.39
N GLY A 852 43.15 -4.14 -2.81
CA GLY A 852 42.55 -5.06 -1.85
C GLY A 852 41.06 -5.34 -2.05
N PRO A 853 40.45 -6.21 -1.22
CA PRO A 853 39.00 -6.40 -1.19
C PRO A 853 38.32 -5.39 -0.26
N ALA A 854 37.04 -5.14 -0.51
CA ALA A 854 36.17 -4.32 0.33
C ALA A 854 36.26 -4.70 1.82
N ARG A 855 36.36 -3.68 2.68
CA ARG A 855 36.45 -3.82 4.14
C ARG A 855 35.53 -2.85 4.85
N ILE A 856 35.01 -3.26 6.01
CA ILE A 856 34.21 -2.38 6.87
C ILE A 856 35.15 -1.39 7.55
N ALA A 857 35.06 -0.11 7.18
CA ALA A 857 35.80 0.98 7.80
C ALA A 857 35.21 1.36 9.16
N ALA A 858 33.89 1.56 9.23
CA ALA A 858 33.17 1.96 10.44
C ALA A 858 31.81 1.26 10.61
N ARG A 859 31.31 1.22 11.86
CA ARG A 859 29.98 0.71 12.23
C ARG A 859 29.23 1.74 13.06
N TYR A 860 28.07 2.18 12.59
CA TYR A 860 27.26 3.18 13.27
C TYR A 860 26.22 2.52 14.17
N SER A 861 26.23 2.90 15.45
CA SER A 861 25.36 2.39 16.50
C SER A 861 23.94 2.87 16.31
N LEU A 862 22.96 1.97 16.41
CA LEU A 862 21.54 2.31 16.43
C LEU A 862 21.00 2.61 17.85
N ALA A 863 21.90 2.84 18.82
CA ALA A 863 21.52 3.22 20.18
C ALA A 863 21.36 4.75 20.29
N PRO A 864 20.33 5.24 21.00
CA PRO A 864 20.11 6.67 21.18
C PRO A 864 21.31 7.41 21.79
N GLY A 865 21.59 8.60 21.25
CA GLY A 865 22.54 9.57 21.77
C GLY A 865 22.12 10.11 23.13
N THR A 866 23.09 10.52 23.94
CA THR A 866 22.96 10.70 25.40
C THR A 866 21.87 11.66 25.86
N ASP A 867 21.49 12.63 25.02
CA ASP A 867 20.54 13.69 25.34
C ASP A 867 19.21 13.56 24.57
N SER A 868 19.06 12.52 23.72
CA SER A 868 17.81 12.22 23.02
C SER A 868 16.67 11.87 23.99
N GLU A 869 15.46 12.34 23.68
CA GLU A 869 14.23 11.97 24.40
C GLU A 869 13.84 10.49 24.24
N LEU A 870 14.46 9.78 23.27
CA LEU A 870 14.15 8.39 22.95
C LEU A 870 15.08 7.40 23.66
N GLN A 871 15.81 7.85 24.69
CA GLN A 871 16.62 7.01 25.57
C GLN A 871 15.87 5.75 26.04
N GLY A 872 16.57 4.62 26.03
CA GLY A 872 15.98 3.31 26.38
C GLY A 872 15.22 2.61 25.26
N THR A 873 15.07 3.23 24.09
CA THR A 873 14.54 2.58 22.88
C THR A 873 15.65 1.89 22.09
N THR A 874 15.35 0.70 21.56
CA THR A 874 16.25 0.00 20.61
C THR A 874 15.74 0.20 19.19
N PHE A 875 16.60 0.66 18.29
CA PHE A 875 16.27 0.90 16.89
C PHE A 875 16.92 -0.11 15.95
N LEU A 876 16.34 -0.19 14.75
CA LEU A 876 16.82 -0.85 13.55
C LEU A 876 16.77 0.14 12.39
N GLY A 877 17.45 -0.17 11.28
CA GLY A 877 17.29 0.58 10.04
C GLY A 877 15.83 0.62 9.59
N GLY A 878 15.32 1.81 9.29
CA GLY A 878 14.06 2.06 8.60
C GLY A 878 14.15 2.03 7.08
N THR A 879 13.21 2.75 6.45
CA THR A 879 12.76 2.52 5.06
C THR A 879 12.93 3.72 4.12
N GLY A 880 13.90 4.60 4.37
CA GLY A 880 14.30 5.70 3.47
C GLY A 880 15.80 5.70 3.18
N SER A 881 16.20 6.20 2.01
CA SER A 881 17.63 6.29 1.66
C SER A 881 18.30 7.33 2.55
N PRO A 882 19.52 7.07 3.06
CA PRO A 882 20.22 8.00 3.93
C PRO A 882 20.67 9.26 3.18
N LEU A 883 20.93 10.32 3.95
CA LEU A 883 21.54 11.57 3.50
C LEU A 883 22.93 11.68 4.12
N VAL A 884 23.89 12.18 3.34
CA VAL A 884 25.18 12.65 3.84
C VAL A 884 25.30 14.13 3.51
N ALA A 885 25.51 14.96 4.53
CA ALA A 885 25.62 16.42 4.41
C ALA A 885 26.38 17.02 5.58
N ASP A 886 27.11 18.11 5.36
CA ASP A 886 27.66 18.95 6.44
C ASP A 886 26.55 19.87 6.95
N THR A 887 26.20 19.72 8.22
CA THR A 887 25.06 20.40 8.86
C THR A 887 25.46 21.23 10.09
N ASP A 888 26.75 21.48 10.30
CA ASP A 888 27.24 22.53 11.20
C ASP A 888 28.34 23.42 10.62
N GLY A 889 28.68 23.23 9.34
CA GLY A 889 29.62 24.05 8.59
C GLY A 889 31.07 23.87 9.04
N ASP A 890 31.38 22.75 9.70
CA ASP A 890 32.74 22.47 10.18
C ASP A 890 33.62 21.75 9.12
N GLY A 891 33.04 21.39 7.97
CA GLY A 891 33.68 20.67 6.87
C GLY A 891 33.69 19.16 7.03
N HIS A 892 33.18 18.62 8.14
CA HIS A 892 32.92 17.20 8.33
C HIS A 892 31.46 16.89 8.00
N GLN A 893 31.24 15.70 7.46
CA GLN A 893 29.90 15.31 7.02
C GLN A 893 29.17 14.52 8.11
N GLU A 894 27.87 14.72 8.19
CA GLU A 894 26.96 13.90 8.98
C GLU A 894 26.15 12.96 8.10
N LEU A 895 25.87 11.78 8.65
CA LEU A 895 24.93 10.81 8.10
C LEU A 895 23.58 10.95 8.82
N TYR A 896 22.50 11.07 8.05
CA TYR A 896 21.13 11.05 8.53
C TYR A 896 20.35 9.88 7.92
N ALA A 897 19.58 9.15 8.74
CA ALA A 897 18.77 8.04 8.24
C ALA A 897 17.51 7.82 9.09
N PRO A 898 16.37 7.44 8.48
CA PRO A 898 15.19 6.99 9.21
C PRO A 898 15.48 5.80 10.13
N LEU A 899 14.62 5.50 11.10
CA LEU A 899 14.79 4.40 12.04
C LEU A 899 13.44 3.76 12.39
N LEU A 900 13.46 2.44 12.59
CA LEU A 900 12.33 1.67 13.10
C LEU A 900 12.62 1.16 14.51
N PRO A 901 11.73 1.36 15.50
CA PRO A 901 11.92 0.79 16.82
C PRO A 901 11.76 -0.73 16.77
N PHE A 902 12.67 -1.47 17.40
CA PHE A 902 12.64 -2.95 17.47
C PHE A 902 11.30 -3.48 18.00
N ARG A 903 10.63 -2.72 18.87
CA ARG A 903 9.31 -3.07 19.43
C ARG A 903 8.25 -3.25 18.34
N MET A 904 8.37 -2.58 17.19
CA MET A 904 7.46 -2.74 16.05
C MET A 904 7.44 -4.20 15.55
N LEU A 905 8.59 -4.88 15.53
CA LEU A 905 8.70 -6.30 15.16
C LEU A 905 8.03 -7.26 16.16
N THR A 906 7.72 -6.78 17.38
CA THR A 906 7.08 -7.58 18.43
C THR A 906 5.58 -7.30 18.60
N LEU A 907 5.00 -6.35 17.84
CA LEU A 907 3.61 -5.91 18.02
C LEU A 907 2.61 -7.07 17.96
N ARG A 908 2.80 -8.03 17.03
CA ARG A 908 1.95 -9.21 16.86
C ARG A 908 1.88 -10.12 18.10
N SER A 909 2.84 -10.01 19.03
CA SER A 909 2.93 -10.87 20.22
C SER A 909 2.16 -10.36 21.45
N LYS A 910 1.62 -9.13 21.41
CA LYS A 910 0.87 -8.50 22.52
C LYS A 910 -0.41 -7.82 22.02
N PRO A 911 -1.41 -8.59 21.55
CA PRO A 911 -2.69 -8.02 21.13
C PRO A 911 -3.39 -7.29 22.28
N ALA A 912 -4.21 -6.29 21.95
CA ALA A 912 -5.03 -5.50 22.89
C ALA A 912 -4.26 -4.61 23.89
N VAL A 913 -2.93 -4.48 23.80
CA VAL A 913 -2.15 -3.53 24.61
C VAL A 913 -1.83 -2.29 23.77
N PRO A 914 -2.21 -1.07 24.19
CA PRO A 914 -1.76 0.13 23.51
C PRO A 914 -0.24 0.26 23.62
N ILE A 915 0.45 0.19 22.49
CA ILE A 915 1.91 0.24 22.42
C ILE A 915 2.33 1.59 21.83
N ASP A 916 3.28 2.25 22.50
CA ASP A 916 4.00 3.35 21.89
C ASP A 916 5.12 2.84 20.98
N VAL A 917 5.10 3.34 19.74
CA VAL A 917 6.02 3.00 18.65
C VAL A 917 6.70 4.33 18.26
N PRO A 918 7.79 4.72 18.94
CA PRO A 918 8.49 5.95 18.63
C PRO A 918 9.32 5.74 17.36
N LEU A 919 8.74 6.05 16.20
CA LEU A 919 9.48 6.16 14.94
C LEU A 919 10.45 7.33 15.04
N ALA A 920 11.55 7.30 14.28
CA ALA A 920 12.58 8.31 14.47
C ALA A 920 13.50 8.52 13.26
N VAL A 921 14.26 9.61 13.28
CA VAL A 921 15.41 9.86 12.40
C VAL A 921 16.68 9.90 13.23
N GLY A 922 17.69 9.13 12.84
CA GLY A 922 19.01 9.11 13.46
C GLY A 922 20.01 10.00 12.74
N ALA A 923 21.05 10.41 13.46
CA ALA A 923 22.17 11.17 12.94
C ALA A 923 23.49 10.70 13.55
N TRP A 924 24.56 10.71 12.75
CA TRP A 924 25.92 10.33 13.16
C TRP A 924 26.94 11.22 12.47
N LEU A 925 28.05 11.52 13.16
CA LEU A 925 29.23 12.08 12.51
C LEU A 925 29.86 11.02 11.61
N LEU A 926 30.16 11.37 10.36
CA LEU A 926 30.86 10.50 9.42
C LEU A 926 32.37 10.76 9.53
N ASP A 927 33.07 10.01 10.39
CA ASP A 927 34.52 10.09 10.53
C ASP A 927 35.24 8.80 10.03
N GLY A 928 36.11 8.94 9.03
CA GLY A 928 36.95 7.84 8.54
C GLY A 928 38.00 7.37 9.56
N GLU A 929 38.30 8.18 10.58
CA GLU A 929 39.33 7.92 11.58
C GLU A 929 38.95 6.90 12.66
N SER A 930 37.66 6.60 12.84
CA SER A 930 37.18 5.69 13.89
C SER A 930 37.38 4.20 13.53
N VAL A 931 38.52 3.91 12.91
CA VAL A 931 38.99 2.58 12.51
C VAL A 931 39.14 1.70 13.76
N ARG A 932 38.18 0.78 13.94
CA ARG A 932 38.03 -0.28 14.98
C ARG A 932 36.96 -0.04 16.06
N GLY A 933 36.20 1.07 16.00
CA GLY A 933 35.15 1.40 16.98
C GLY A 933 33.71 1.24 16.48
N SER A 934 32.74 1.48 17.36
CA SER A 934 31.35 1.78 16.99
C SER A 934 31.14 3.28 17.14
N VAL A 935 30.65 3.95 16.09
CA VAL A 935 30.30 5.37 16.13
C VAL A 935 28.94 5.53 16.81
N SER A 936 28.83 6.42 17.78
CA SER A 936 27.56 6.67 18.48
C SER A 936 26.72 7.71 17.74
N MET A 937 25.39 7.67 17.90
CA MET A 937 24.53 8.76 17.40
C MET A 937 24.94 10.11 18.01
N LEU A 938 24.67 11.18 17.28
CA LEU A 938 24.74 12.54 17.80
C LEU A 938 23.87 12.67 19.06
N ARG A 939 24.29 13.56 19.98
CA ARG A 939 23.78 13.60 21.36
C ARG A 939 22.26 13.72 21.44
N ASP A 940 21.66 14.59 20.64
CA ASP A 940 20.21 14.89 20.64
C ASP A 940 19.39 13.96 19.73
N TYR A 941 20.05 13.00 19.08
CA TYR A 941 19.45 12.05 18.13
C TYR A 941 19.29 10.65 18.75
N PRO A 942 18.25 9.91 18.36
CA PRO A 942 17.36 10.19 17.25
C PRO A 942 16.21 11.14 17.62
N ARG A 943 15.60 11.75 16.60
CA ARG A 943 14.43 12.65 16.70
C ARG A 943 13.16 11.89 16.43
N ARG A 944 12.14 12.09 17.27
CA ARG A 944 10.86 11.39 17.17
C ARG A 944 10.09 11.84 15.93
N MET A 945 9.52 10.86 15.24
CA MET A 945 8.59 11.02 14.14
C MET A 945 7.23 10.44 14.55
N GLU A 946 6.18 11.03 14.04
CA GLU A 946 4.79 10.79 14.42
C GLU A 946 4.15 9.63 13.66
N ASP A 947 4.70 9.23 12.51
CA ASP A 947 4.28 8.08 11.70
C ASP A 947 5.38 7.58 10.76
N LEU A 948 5.07 6.60 9.91
CA LEU A 948 6.01 5.92 9.02
C LEU A 948 6.65 6.85 7.98
N MET A 949 7.96 6.67 7.80
CA MET A 949 8.79 7.29 6.75
C MET A 949 9.08 6.26 5.66
N LEU A 950 8.03 5.69 5.07
CA LEU A 950 8.18 4.74 3.95
C LEU A 950 8.64 5.52 2.71
N TYR A 951 9.82 5.20 2.16
CA TYR A 951 10.47 5.89 1.04
C TYR A 951 10.84 7.37 1.23
N ALA A 952 10.38 8.02 2.30
CA ALA A 952 10.79 9.36 2.64
C ALA A 952 12.30 9.39 2.90
N SER A 953 13.01 10.18 2.10
CA SER A 953 14.44 10.41 2.25
C SER A 953 14.69 11.82 2.76
N PRO A 954 15.58 12.01 3.75
CA PRO A 954 15.98 13.33 4.19
C PRO A 954 16.76 14.07 3.07
N ILE A 955 16.64 15.39 3.05
CA ILE A 955 17.50 16.30 2.29
C ILE A 955 18.10 17.35 3.23
N ALA A 956 19.15 18.04 2.79
CA ALA A 956 19.70 19.19 3.49
C ALA A 956 19.28 20.47 2.76
N GLY A 957 18.85 21.49 3.51
CA GLY A 957 18.57 22.83 2.99
C GLY A 957 18.53 23.84 4.12
N ASP A 958 19.09 25.03 3.89
CA ASP A 958 19.01 26.17 4.82
C ASP A 958 17.61 26.78 4.72
N VAL A 959 16.77 26.56 5.74
CA VAL A 959 15.36 26.98 5.69
C VAL A 959 15.03 28.16 6.60
N ASP A 960 15.99 28.62 7.39
CA ASP A 960 15.86 29.82 8.23
C ASP A 960 16.89 30.92 7.92
N ALA A 961 17.69 30.72 6.87
CA ALA A 961 18.68 31.64 6.32
C ALA A 961 19.79 32.00 7.31
N ASP A 962 20.18 31.05 8.18
CA ASP A 962 21.31 31.23 9.10
C ASP A 962 22.67 30.83 8.49
N GLY A 963 22.66 30.27 7.27
CA GLY A 963 23.83 29.80 6.53
C GLY A 963 24.23 28.36 6.84
N ILE A 964 23.46 27.65 7.67
CA ILE A 964 23.63 26.24 8.02
C ILE A 964 22.41 25.47 7.50
N ALA A 965 22.62 24.26 6.98
CA ALA A 965 21.52 23.46 6.45
C ALA A 965 20.79 22.67 7.55
N GLU A 966 19.47 22.71 7.55
CA GLU A 966 18.63 21.77 8.28
C GLU A 966 18.35 20.50 7.48
N VAL A 967 18.03 19.43 8.21
CA VAL A 967 17.59 18.17 7.63
C VAL A 967 16.07 18.14 7.50
N LEU A 968 15.59 18.13 6.26
CA LEU A 968 14.17 18.12 5.93
C LEU A 968 13.68 16.71 5.64
N ILE A 969 12.57 16.30 6.26
CA ILE A 969 12.01 14.95 6.04
C ILE A 969 10.50 14.88 6.30
N GLY A 970 9.80 14.22 5.38
CA GLY A 970 8.37 13.95 5.45
C GLY A 970 7.99 12.69 6.22
N SER A 971 6.71 12.60 6.60
CA SER A 971 6.16 11.46 7.33
C SER A 971 4.71 11.15 6.94
N GLY A 972 4.26 9.92 7.24
CA GLY A 972 2.86 9.49 7.13
C GLY A 972 1.89 10.25 8.04
N GLY A 973 2.41 11.01 9.01
CA GLY A 973 1.61 11.80 9.93
C GLY A 973 1.20 13.18 9.42
N TYR A 974 1.47 13.44 8.15
CA TYR A 974 1.11 14.64 7.42
C TYR A 974 1.97 15.86 7.73
N LEU A 975 3.16 15.61 8.29
CA LEU A 975 4.12 16.64 8.63
C LEU A 975 5.38 16.52 7.77
N LEU A 976 5.92 17.69 7.44
CA LEU A 976 7.27 17.86 6.91
C LEU A 976 8.09 18.56 8.00
N HIS A 977 9.07 17.84 8.53
CA HIS A 977 9.95 18.32 9.59
C HIS A 977 11.21 18.94 9.01
N GLY A 978 11.83 19.87 9.77
CA GLY A 978 13.17 20.37 9.54
C GLY A 978 13.94 20.30 10.84
N PHE A 979 15.07 19.59 10.89
CA PHE A 979 15.84 19.40 12.11
C PHE A 979 17.25 19.97 11.98
N ALA A 980 17.64 20.81 12.93
CA ALA A 980 19.03 21.23 13.07
C ALA A 980 19.91 20.07 13.57
N ARG A 981 21.22 20.16 13.35
CA ARG A 981 22.17 19.14 13.81
C ARG A 981 22.22 18.97 15.33
N GLN A 982 22.12 20.07 16.09
CA GLN A 982 22.03 19.99 17.57
C GLN A 982 20.61 19.61 18.05
N GLY A 983 19.70 19.28 17.13
CA GLY A 983 18.30 19.02 17.42
C GLY A 983 17.46 20.30 17.55
N GLY A 984 16.15 20.11 17.63
CA GLY A 984 15.18 21.21 17.51
C GLY A 984 14.73 21.42 16.07
N GLU A 985 13.77 22.31 15.87
CA GLU A 985 13.25 22.67 14.55
C GLU A 985 13.31 24.19 14.38
N PRO A 986 13.60 24.68 13.16
CA PRO A 986 13.61 26.10 12.87
C PRO A 986 12.20 26.71 12.99
N GLU A 987 12.12 28.04 13.02
CA GLU A 987 10.85 28.74 13.12
C GLU A 987 9.94 28.41 11.93
N GLY A 988 8.65 28.20 12.19
CA GLY A 988 7.68 27.87 11.15
C GLY A 988 7.65 26.38 10.75
N PHE A 989 8.45 25.52 11.37
CA PHE A 989 8.35 24.06 11.26
C PHE A 989 7.63 23.42 12.47
N PRO A 990 7.05 22.21 12.31
CA PRO A 990 6.93 21.47 11.04
C PRO A 990 5.93 22.13 10.08
N LYS A 991 5.89 21.71 8.82
CA LYS A 991 4.83 22.09 7.86
C LYS A 991 3.72 21.04 7.84
N PHE A 992 2.46 21.46 7.72
CA PHE A 992 1.29 20.57 7.67
C PHE A 992 0.75 20.43 6.26
N THR A 993 0.59 19.19 5.80
CA THR A 993 0.21 18.87 4.42
C THR A 993 -1.07 18.06 4.32
N GLY A 994 -1.68 17.67 5.45
CA GLY A 994 -2.93 16.89 5.51
C GLY A 994 -2.90 15.52 4.82
N GLY A 995 -1.75 15.12 4.29
CA GLY A 995 -1.54 13.91 3.52
C GLY A 995 -0.12 13.38 3.67
N TRP A 996 0.10 12.12 3.31
CA TRP A 996 1.40 11.49 3.48
C TRP A 996 2.45 12.15 2.58
N VAL A 997 3.47 12.76 3.22
CA VAL A 997 4.68 13.23 2.54
C VAL A 997 5.61 12.05 2.28
N PHE A 998 5.41 11.43 1.12
CA PHE A 998 6.03 10.15 0.75
C PHE A 998 7.38 10.34 0.05
N SER A 999 7.54 11.43 -0.71
CA SER A 999 8.79 11.77 -1.41
C SER A 999 9.65 12.73 -0.59
N ALA A 1000 10.94 12.82 -0.94
CA ALA A 1000 11.78 13.92 -0.48
C ALA A 1000 11.20 15.28 -0.94
N PRO A 1001 11.27 16.34 -0.11
CA PRO A 1001 11.00 17.71 -0.53
C PRO A 1001 12.18 18.26 -1.35
N ASP A 1002 12.10 19.51 -1.78
CA ASP A 1002 13.23 20.25 -2.38
C ASP A 1002 13.19 21.75 -2.05
N VAL A 1003 14.31 22.44 -2.16
CA VAL A 1003 14.47 23.88 -1.86
C VAL A 1003 15.15 24.59 -3.03
N GLY A 1004 14.60 25.72 -3.48
CA GLY A 1004 15.08 26.49 -4.65
C GLY A 1004 14.35 27.82 -4.81
N ASP A 1005 14.80 28.70 -5.71
CA ASP A 1005 14.23 30.04 -5.91
C ASP A 1005 13.29 30.04 -7.13
N LEU A 1006 11.99 29.84 -6.88
CA LEU A 1006 11.00 29.64 -7.94
C LEU A 1006 10.69 30.93 -8.71
N ASP A 1007 10.73 32.09 -8.05
CA ASP A 1007 10.34 33.36 -8.67
C ASP A 1007 11.47 34.36 -8.90
N GLY A 1008 12.70 34.00 -8.53
CA GLY A 1008 13.91 34.78 -8.76
C GLY A 1008 14.01 36.00 -7.86
N ASP A 1009 13.31 36.00 -6.72
CA ASP A 1009 13.34 37.12 -5.78
C ASP A 1009 14.52 37.07 -4.80
N GLY A 1010 15.35 36.02 -4.90
CA GLY A 1010 16.50 35.76 -4.06
C GLY A 1010 16.16 35.06 -2.74
N ARG A 1011 14.90 34.71 -2.50
CA ARG A 1011 14.45 33.89 -1.38
C ARG A 1011 14.14 32.49 -1.89
N GLN A 1012 14.43 31.50 -1.06
CA GLN A 1012 14.12 30.12 -1.40
C GLN A 1012 12.67 29.78 -1.06
N GLU A 1013 12.05 28.98 -1.92
CA GLU A 1013 10.85 28.23 -1.63
C GLU A 1013 11.18 26.78 -1.26
N LEU A 1014 10.35 26.23 -0.39
CA LEU A 1014 10.31 24.79 -0.09
C LEU A 1014 9.14 24.16 -0.83
N ILE A 1015 9.37 23.07 -1.56
CA ILE A 1015 8.32 22.28 -2.21
C ILE A 1015 8.21 20.88 -1.64
N ALA A 1016 6.99 20.38 -1.55
CA ALA A 1016 6.71 18.99 -1.18
C ALA A 1016 5.43 18.49 -1.85
N VAL A 1017 5.39 17.21 -2.17
CA VAL A 1017 4.22 16.55 -2.77
C VAL A 1017 3.70 15.45 -1.86
N THR A 1018 2.38 15.29 -1.81
CA THR A 1018 1.72 14.24 -1.03
C THR A 1018 1.21 13.10 -1.89
N ARG A 1019 1.05 11.93 -1.28
CA ARG A 1019 0.45 10.75 -1.91
C ARG A 1019 -1.04 10.95 -2.24
N GLU A 1020 -1.70 11.90 -1.59
CA GLU A 1020 -3.07 12.34 -1.86
C GLU A 1020 -3.16 13.17 -3.15
N GLY A 1021 -2.02 13.66 -3.65
CA GLY A 1021 -1.91 14.40 -4.90
C GLY A 1021 -1.96 15.91 -4.72
N TYR A 1022 -1.43 16.44 -3.62
CA TYR A 1022 -1.23 17.88 -3.46
C TYR A 1022 0.24 18.24 -3.60
N LEU A 1023 0.54 19.25 -4.41
CA LEU A 1023 1.83 19.93 -4.42
C LEU A 1023 1.74 21.18 -3.55
N PHE A 1024 2.67 21.33 -2.61
CA PHE A 1024 2.82 22.50 -1.75
C PHE A 1024 4.08 23.27 -2.14
N ALA A 1025 4.02 24.59 -1.95
CA ALA A 1025 5.18 25.47 -1.96
C ALA A 1025 5.04 26.46 -0.79
N TRP A 1026 6.10 26.64 -0.02
CA TRP A 1026 6.18 27.62 1.06
C TRP A 1026 7.30 28.62 0.79
N GLU A 1027 7.02 29.90 1.00
CA GLU A 1027 8.04 30.95 1.06
C GLU A 1027 8.84 30.78 2.36
N LEU A 1028 10.16 30.61 2.26
CA LEU A 1028 11.04 30.51 3.41
C LEU A 1028 11.43 31.91 3.93
N LEU A 1029 11.82 31.97 5.19
CA LEU A 1029 12.27 33.22 5.79
C LEU A 1029 13.71 33.50 5.33
N GLY A 1030 13.93 34.65 4.68
CA GLY A 1030 15.27 35.14 4.35
C GLY A 1030 15.26 36.64 4.07
N GLU A 1031 16.27 37.37 4.57
CA GLU A 1031 16.58 38.70 4.02
C GLU A 1031 17.35 38.51 2.70
N PRO A 1032 17.05 39.32 1.66
CA PRO A 1032 17.82 39.28 0.43
C PRO A 1032 19.24 39.78 0.68
N ASP A 1033 20.20 39.14 0.03
CA ASP A 1033 21.62 39.51 -0.15
C ASP A 1033 22.63 38.93 0.86
N HIS A 1034 23.34 37.89 0.42
CA HIS A 1034 24.80 37.95 0.39
C HIS A 1034 25.33 37.30 -0.88
N GLU A 1035 25.86 38.13 -1.81
CA GLU A 1035 26.74 37.69 -2.89
C GLU A 1035 27.82 36.75 -2.33
N ILE A 1036 27.70 35.45 -2.58
CA ILE A 1036 28.81 34.51 -2.43
C ILE A 1036 29.74 34.81 -3.61
N ALA A 1037 30.84 35.51 -3.31
CA ALA A 1037 31.94 35.68 -4.25
C ALA A 1037 32.50 34.29 -4.59
N VAL A 1038 32.31 33.89 -5.85
CA VAL A 1038 32.98 32.73 -6.46
C VAL A 1038 34.48 33.00 -6.49
N GLU A 1039 35.28 32.15 -5.84
CA GLU A 1039 36.67 31.86 -6.23
C GLU A 1039 36.85 30.36 -6.45
#